data_AF-A0A7S2BDI7-F1
#
_entry.id   AF-A0A7S2BDI7-F1
#
_cell.length_a   1.000
_cell.length_b   1.000
_cell.length_c   1.000
_cell.angle_alpha   90.00
_cell.angle_beta   90.00
_cell.angle_gamma   90.00
#
_symmetry.space_group_name_H-M   'P 1'
#
loop_
_entity.id
_entity.type
_entity.pdbx_description
1 polymer ?
#
loop_
_entity_poly.entity_id
_entity_poly.type
_entity_poly.pdbx_seq_one_letter_code
_entity_poly.pdbx_strand_id
1 'polypeptide(L)'
;MLTLSDTHECRQPVQQTVLNLSNDAAAAGLDTLPAILTLDACYFGLGLVLQSGQDASQLSSVLGMLQQHCGLACAEHAHLLRRRAAWLVGWILRTPLFTRLRSDDLAASNEPSPYAIMYTMLSELLADTHPGVRLAAALAVQGLFDATDTSPRADLAPRMPPSWKTESAEGGSGGNSSSCTDPLARLAASALLPVLHLSLHVHEIDSRWRMAQLLCRLLGRLASAQSLLLPQLPALAEWLPTAWAACGGEQLLQEATLDAGVTMLGACHEPSSPLLLAGLSLVAQATEDAAPPVGLVEVALRLWRSCVAGASHAHSELLGQRPGVDAQHLAPQLLALPSRLPALLDLGDELIRPAMLLLDWYVLADATDHLCSGQFVSSAIPPLVPTLKRAVAEPGPGTLAAISTLHTVLLADPSHAALLQPVFEATLTSLIAPEEDGAPNELTQAAMAGLLGRLMLTAPPVFAAAVQATSAALAMDGVHVQFGHCWVAVVDSVMLSSARKLACIALTSLIQHDVALLPIAPEVLSFCVAVLSDFDELPSAHLPTAKADGSPSAPSGPASLSTLGSTLSSTPLPMSGEHADFHRCLAQSSLDPIRALPLLPTLQANLQQASATHGEAFSVMMRSLDPALLAQVQHAFGGAS
;
A
#
# COMPACT_ATOMS: atom_id res chain seq x y z
N MET A 1 24.47 -27.60 31.77
CA MET A 1 25.55 -27.61 30.76
C MET A 1 25.84 -26.17 30.42
N LEU A 2 26.93 -25.60 30.96
CA LEU A 2 27.51 -24.38 30.41
C LEU A 2 28.14 -24.80 29.08
N THR A 3 27.61 -24.34 27.96
CA THR A 3 28.23 -24.56 26.66
C THR A 3 29.58 -23.84 26.65
N LEU A 4 30.61 -24.43 26.02
CA LEU A 4 31.94 -23.81 25.82
C LEU A 4 31.87 -22.38 25.23
N SER A 5 30.71 -22.00 24.68
CA SER A 5 30.37 -20.63 24.30
C SER A 5 30.47 -19.64 25.46
N ASP A 6 30.26 -20.00 26.72
CA ASP A 6 30.02 -19.02 27.79
C ASP A 6 31.29 -18.58 28.53
N THR A 7 32.41 -19.28 28.34
CA THR A 7 33.71 -18.93 28.93
C THR A 7 34.55 -18.10 27.96
N HIS A 8 34.58 -16.78 28.17
CA HIS A 8 35.39 -15.81 27.42
C HIS A 8 36.86 -16.25 27.25
N GLU A 9 37.42 -16.90 28.28
CA GLU A 9 38.82 -17.36 28.34
C GLU A 9 39.16 -18.49 27.35
N CYS A 10 38.17 -19.29 26.93
CA CYS A 10 38.39 -20.41 26.00
C CYS A 10 38.21 -20.01 24.54
N ARG A 11 37.63 -18.85 24.23
CA ARG A 11 37.24 -18.49 22.85
C ARG A 11 38.43 -18.12 21.96
N GLN A 12 39.28 -17.22 22.42
CA GLN A 12 40.49 -16.80 21.70
C GLN A 12 41.47 -17.97 21.42
N PRO A 13 41.79 -18.86 22.38
CA PRO A 13 42.65 -20.00 22.09
C PRO A 13 41.96 -21.00 21.15
N VAL A 14 40.64 -21.19 21.22
CA VAL A 14 39.92 -22.05 20.26
C VAL A 14 39.95 -21.44 18.86
N GLN A 15 39.70 -20.13 18.72
CA GLN A 15 39.79 -19.42 17.45
C GLN A 15 41.19 -19.53 16.84
N GLN A 16 42.24 -19.24 17.62
CA GLN A 16 43.62 -19.35 17.15
C GLN A 16 43.97 -20.80 16.77
N THR A 17 43.51 -21.77 17.55
CA THR A 17 43.71 -23.20 17.25
C THR A 17 43.04 -23.59 15.94
N VAL A 18 41.79 -23.16 15.73
CA VAL A 18 41.04 -23.42 14.50
C VAL A 18 41.70 -22.76 13.29
N LEU A 19 42.21 -21.54 13.44
CA LEU A 19 42.96 -20.86 12.39
C LEU A 19 44.27 -21.59 12.05
N ASN A 20 45.04 -22.00 13.06
CA ASN A 20 46.26 -22.78 12.86
C ASN A 20 45.97 -24.11 12.15
N LEU A 21 44.96 -24.87 12.62
CA LEU A 21 44.52 -26.11 11.97
C LEU A 21 44.04 -25.88 10.54
N SER A 22 43.40 -24.75 10.25
CA SER A 22 42.96 -24.42 8.90
C SER A 22 44.13 -24.14 7.96
N ASN A 23 45.18 -23.48 8.45
CA ASN A 23 46.40 -23.20 7.69
C ASN A 23 47.21 -24.48 7.46
N ASP A 24 47.32 -25.34 8.47
CA ASP A 24 47.99 -26.63 8.36
C ASP A 24 47.28 -27.55 7.36
N ALA A 25 45.94 -27.59 7.40
CA ALA A 25 45.14 -28.36 6.44
C ALA A 25 45.26 -27.82 5.02
N ALA A 26 45.30 -26.49 4.83
CA ALA A 26 45.52 -25.89 3.53
C ALA A 26 46.94 -26.16 3.00
N ALA A 27 47.96 -26.11 3.87
CA ALA A 27 49.34 -26.39 3.52
C ALA A 27 49.59 -27.87 3.15
N ALA A 28 48.79 -28.79 3.71
CA ALA A 28 48.84 -30.21 3.40
C ALA A 28 48.25 -30.58 2.02
N GLY A 29 47.58 -29.63 1.34
CA GLY A 29 46.92 -29.83 0.06
C GLY A 29 45.41 -30.05 0.19
N LEU A 30 44.62 -29.28 -0.57
CA LEU A 30 43.15 -29.38 -0.63
C LEU A 30 42.67 -30.29 -1.78
N ASP A 31 43.50 -31.27 -2.13
CA ASP A 31 43.29 -32.27 -3.17
C ASP A 31 42.58 -33.54 -2.67
N THR A 32 42.52 -33.75 -1.35
CA THR A 32 41.91 -34.95 -0.74
C THR A 32 40.65 -34.64 0.08
N LEU A 33 39.68 -35.57 0.05
CA LEU A 33 38.44 -35.45 0.84
C LEU A 33 38.68 -35.27 2.36
N PRO A 34 39.61 -36.00 3.02
CA PRO A 34 39.85 -35.81 4.45
C PRO A 34 40.36 -34.41 4.81
N ALA A 35 41.22 -33.80 3.98
CA ALA A 35 41.69 -32.43 4.19
C ALA A 35 40.53 -31.44 4.09
N ILE A 36 39.67 -31.61 3.08
CA ILE A 36 38.47 -30.78 2.87
C ILE A 36 37.47 -30.92 4.02
N LEU A 37 37.21 -32.13 4.52
CA LEU A 37 36.33 -32.36 5.67
C LEU A 37 36.89 -31.80 6.97
N THR A 38 38.21 -31.89 7.16
CA THR A 38 38.90 -31.28 8.31
C THR A 38 38.71 -29.77 8.30
N LEU A 39 38.88 -29.15 7.13
CA LEU A 39 38.69 -27.72 6.94
C LEU A 39 37.21 -27.30 7.09
N ASP A 40 36.26 -28.10 6.60
CA ASP A 40 34.82 -27.90 6.83
C ASP A 40 34.48 -27.88 8.33
N ALA A 41 35.01 -28.84 9.08
CA ALA A 41 34.82 -28.93 10.52
C ALA A 41 35.46 -27.74 11.26
N CYS A 42 36.64 -27.28 10.82
CA CYS A 42 37.28 -26.08 11.34
C CYS A 42 36.38 -24.85 11.15
N TYR A 43 35.87 -24.61 9.95
CA TYR A 43 34.98 -23.47 9.67
C TYR A 43 33.63 -23.58 10.37
N PHE A 44 33.10 -24.80 10.56
CA PHE A 44 31.92 -25.01 11.38
C PHE A 44 32.18 -24.61 12.84
N GLY A 45 33.28 -25.09 13.42
CA GLY A 45 33.71 -24.71 14.76
C GLY A 45 33.90 -23.20 14.92
N LEU A 46 34.51 -22.55 13.92
CA LEU A 46 34.68 -21.10 13.89
C LEU A 46 33.33 -20.36 13.95
N GLY A 47 32.35 -20.79 13.15
CA GLY A 47 31.00 -20.19 13.16
C GLY A 47 30.30 -20.28 14.52
N LEU A 48 30.50 -21.39 15.25
CA LEU A 48 29.94 -21.55 16.59
C LEU A 48 30.61 -20.60 17.62
N VAL A 49 31.91 -20.32 17.47
CA VAL A 49 32.65 -19.43 18.39
C VAL A 49 32.37 -17.95 18.11
N LEU A 50 32.15 -17.57 16.85
CA LEU A 50 31.86 -16.19 16.43
C LEU A 50 30.53 -15.61 16.97
N GLN A 51 29.70 -16.40 17.66
CA GLN A 51 28.42 -15.95 18.22
C GLN A 51 28.54 -14.85 19.29
N SER A 52 29.74 -14.59 19.80
CA SER A 52 29.90 -13.88 21.08
C SER A 52 31.15 -12.98 21.11
N GLY A 53 31.01 -11.84 20.44
CA GLY A 53 31.77 -10.59 20.59
C GLY A 53 33.24 -10.66 21.02
N GLN A 54 34.17 -10.51 20.06
CA GLN A 54 35.14 -9.41 19.99
C GLN A 54 35.97 -9.49 18.68
N ASP A 55 36.49 -8.33 18.26
CA ASP A 55 37.38 -8.03 17.14
C ASP A 55 36.92 -8.34 15.70
N ALA A 56 36.11 -7.42 15.18
CA ALA A 56 35.83 -7.22 13.75
C ALA A 56 37.09 -7.16 12.87
N SER A 57 38.23 -6.76 13.42
CA SER A 57 39.50 -6.57 12.70
C SER A 57 40.04 -7.84 12.06
N GLN A 58 39.77 -9.02 12.63
CA GLN A 58 40.22 -10.29 12.07
C GLN A 58 39.25 -10.87 11.02
N LEU A 59 38.03 -10.34 10.93
CA LEU A 59 37.00 -10.90 10.08
C LEU A 59 37.37 -10.83 8.60
N SER A 60 37.93 -9.71 8.13
CA SER A 60 38.36 -9.56 6.73
C SER A 60 39.43 -10.58 6.35
N SER A 61 40.38 -10.86 7.26
CA SER A 61 41.41 -11.88 7.06
C SER A 61 40.81 -13.28 7.00
N VAL A 62 39.89 -13.61 7.92
CA VAL A 62 39.18 -14.90 7.94
C VAL A 62 38.37 -15.12 6.67
N LEU A 63 37.62 -14.11 6.22
CA LEU A 63 36.84 -14.17 4.99
C LEU A 63 37.73 -14.30 3.75
N GLY A 64 38.86 -13.59 3.72
CA GLY A 64 39.87 -13.72 2.66
C GLY A 64 40.46 -15.12 2.57
N MET A 65 40.84 -15.73 3.72
CA MET A 65 41.32 -17.11 3.77
C MET A 65 40.25 -18.11 3.31
N LEU A 66 39.00 -17.93 3.75
CA LEU A 66 37.89 -18.76 3.33
C LEU A 66 37.66 -18.69 1.81
N GLN A 67 37.67 -17.49 1.24
CA GLN A 67 37.54 -17.29 -0.22
C GLN A 67 38.68 -18.00 -0.97
N GLN A 68 39.92 -17.85 -0.49
CA GLN A 68 41.07 -18.53 -1.07
C GLN A 68 40.94 -20.05 -1.00
N HIS A 69 40.54 -20.61 0.15
CA HIS A 69 40.36 -22.06 0.32
C HIS A 69 39.25 -22.61 -0.59
N CYS A 70 38.16 -21.86 -0.80
CA CYS A 70 37.12 -22.21 -1.77
C CYS A 70 37.63 -22.27 -3.22
N GLY A 71 38.63 -21.45 -3.57
CA GLY A 71 39.27 -21.43 -4.89
C GLY A 71 40.32 -22.53 -5.09
N LEU A 72 41.01 -22.95 -4.01
CA LEU A 72 42.07 -23.96 -4.06
C LEU A 72 41.57 -25.41 -3.93
N ALA A 73 40.36 -25.64 -3.40
CA ALA A 73 39.82 -26.97 -3.20
C ALA A 73 39.62 -27.73 -4.53
N CYS A 74 39.93 -29.04 -4.53
CA CYS A 74 39.71 -29.91 -5.68
C CYS A 74 38.24 -29.91 -6.12
N ALA A 75 38.02 -29.84 -7.44
CA ALA A 75 36.70 -29.67 -8.05
C ALA A 75 35.67 -30.71 -7.59
N GLU A 76 36.08 -31.95 -7.32
CA GLU A 76 35.18 -33.04 -6.90
C GLU A 76 34.50 -32.77 -5.55
N HIS A 77 35.17 -32.04 -4.65
CA HIS A 77 34.75 -31.86 -3.25
C HIS A 77 34.67 -30.40 -2.82
N ALA A 78 35.06 -29.45 -3.68
CA ALA A 78 35.00 -28.01 -3.42
C ALA A 78 33.61 -27.52 -2.99
N HIS A 79 32.55 -28.18 -3.46
CA HIS A 79 31.17 -27.86 -3.10
C HIS A 79 30.90 -27.95 -1.59
N LEU A 80 31.59 -28.81 -0.83
CA LEU A 80 31.43 -28.92 0.62
C LEU A 80 31.91 -27.64 1.32
N LEU A 81 33.10 -27.18 0.97
CA LEU A 81 33.68 -25.95 1.52
C LEU A 81 32.94 -24.71 1.07
N ARG A 82 32.51 -24.63 -0.19
CA ARG A 82 31.70 -23.51 -0.68
C ARG A 82 30.34 -23.43 0.00
N ARG A 83 29.69 -24.57 0.24
CA ARG A 83 28.45 -24.64 1.03
C ARG A 83 28.66 -24.16 2.46
N ARG A 84 29.78 -24.57 3.09
CA ARG A 84 30.16 -24.09 4.42
C ARG A 84 30.45 -22.61 4.45
N ALA A 85 31.12 -22.09 3.43
CA ALA A 85 31.39 -20.68 3.29
C ALA A 85 30.09 -19.87 3.24
N ALA A 86 29.12 -20.32 2.43
CA ALA A 86 27.81 -19.72 2.35
C ALA A 86 27.09 -19.71 3.72
N TRP A 87 27.11 -20.84 4.42
CA TRP A 87 26.54 -20.95 5.77
C TRP A 87 27.24 -20.02 6.76
N LEU A 88 28.58 -19.97 6.77
CA LEU A 88 29.35 -19.16 7.71
C LEU A 88 29.12 -17.66 7.47
N VAL A 89 29.14 -17.23 6.21
CA VAL A 89 28.81 -15.84 5.84
C VAL A 89 27.38 -15.53 6.29
N GLY A 90 26.38 -16.35 5.93
CA GLY A 90 25.00 -16.16 6.38
C GLY A 90 24.84 -16.16 7.91
N TRP A 91 25.65 -16.94 8.61
CA TRP A 91 25.68 -16.97 10.07
C TRP A 91 26.22 -15.66 10.65
N ILE A 92 27.37 -15.18 10.17
CA ILE A 92 27.99 -13.91 10.58
C ILE A 92 26.99 -12.76 10.42
N LEU A 93 26.27 -12.72 9.29
CA LEU A 93 25.29 -11.69 8.96
C LEU A 93 24.10 -11.63 9.95
N ARG A 94 23.79 -12.74 10.64
CA ARG A 94 22.74 -12.82 11.67
C ARG A 94 23.21 -12.48 13.08
N THR A 95 24.52 -12.31 13.29
CA THR A 95 25.08 -12.04 14.62
C THR A 95 25.16 -10.52 14.92
N PRO A 96 25.22 -10.13 16.20
CA PRO A 96 25.44 -8.73 16.59
C PRO A 96 26.75 -8.13 16.05
N LEU A 97 27.73 -8.97 15.66
CA LEU A 97 28.97 -8.52 15.02
C LEU A 97 28.68 -7.73 13.74
N PHE A 98 27.69 -8.16 12.96
CA PHE A 98 27.27 -7.47 11.74
C PHE A 98 26.78 -6.04 11.99
N THR A 99 26.08 -5.80 13.12
CA THR A 99 25.61 -4.45 13.46
C THR A 99 26.74 -3.51 13.88
N ARG A 100 27.79 -4.03 14.53
CA ARG A 100 28.96 -3.25 14.98
C ARG A 100 29.91 -2.91 13.84
N LEU A 101 30.09 -3.84 12.92
CA LEU A 101 30.86 -3.59 11.68
C LEU A 101 30.27 -2.40 10.88
N ARG A 102 28.96 -2.17 10.96
CA ARG A 102 28.26 -1.13 10.20
C ARG A 102 28.52 0.26 10.77
N SER A 103 28.83 0.37 12.06
CA SER A 103 29.17 1.65 12.69
C SER A 103 30.62 2.08 12.47
N ASP A 104 31.54 1.11 12.28
CA ASP A 104 32.98 1.39 12.20
C ASP A 104 33.48 1.69 10.77
N ASP A 105 32.78 1.22 9.73
CA ASP A 105 33.13 1.40 8.30
C ASP A 105 32.99 2.87 7.79
N LEU A 106 32.53 3.81 8.63
CA LEU A 106 32.58 5.25 8.35
C LEU A 106 33.99 5.85 8.51
N ALA A 107 34.97 5.07 9.00
CA ALA A 107 36.37 5.47 9.09
C ALA A 107 37.18 4.91 7.91
N ALA A 108 37.62 5.81 7.02
CA ALA A 108 38.36 5.50 5.79
C ALA A 108 39.62 4.64 6.04
N SER A 109 39.59 3.38 5.60
CA SER A 109 40.78 2.52 5.45
C SER A 109 40.84 1.96 4.02
N ASN A 110 42.05 1.71 3.51
CA ASN A 110 42.30 1.21 2.14
C ASN A 110 42.06 -0.30 1.97
N GLU A 111 41.69 -1.02 3.04
CA GLU A 111 41.41 -2.45 2.95
C GLU A 111 39.98 -2.73 2.47
N PRO A 112 39.75 -3.81 1.70
CA PRO A 112 38.40 -4.16 1.28
C PRO A 112 37.54 -4.42 2.51
N SER A 113 36.48 -3.60 2.65
CA SER A 113 35.50 -3.75 3.71
C SER A 113 35.00 -5.20 3.76
N PRO A 114 34.86 -5.81 4.96
CA PRO A 114 34.38 -7.18 5.10
C PRO A 114 33.00 -7.38 4.45
N TYR A 115 32.19 -6.32 4.34
CA TYR A 115 30.92 -6.35 3.60
C TYR A 115 31.10 -6.59 2.11
N ALA A 116 32.06 -5.91 1.50
CA ALA A 116 32.34 -6.08 0.08
C ALA A 116 32.77 -7.53 -0.20
N ILE A 117 33.64 -8.10 0.65
CA ILE A 117 34.06 -9.51 0.53
C ILE A 117 32.86 -10.44 0.68
N MET A 118 32.02 -10.27 1.72
CA MET A 118 30.85 -11.11 1.93
C MET A 118 29.86 -11.04 0.77
N TYR A 119 29.57 -9.85 0.23
CA TYR A 119 28.65 -9.70 -0.88
C TYR A 119 29.20 -10.29 -2.18
N THR A 120 30.49 -10.11 -2.45
CA THR A 120 31.15 -10.75 -3.59
C THR A 120 31.12 -12.27 -3.46
N MET A 121 31.47 -12.81 -2.29
CA MET A 121 31.40 -14.26 -2.03
C MET A 121 29.97 -14.79 -2.21
N LEU A 122 28.95 -14.12 -1.67
CA LEU A 122 27.57 -14.56 -1.84
C LEU A 122 27.13 -14.53 -3.31
N SER A 123 27.54 -13.50 -4.07
CA SER A 123 27.25 -13.41 -5.51
C SER A 123 27.90 -14.56 -6.30
N GLU A 124 29.18 -14.87 -6.00
CA GLU A 124 29.89 -16.00 -6.60
C GLU A 124 29.25 -17.35 -6.23
N LEU A 125 28.89 -17.54 -4.97
CA LEU A 125 28.27 -18.78 -4.47
C LEU A 125 26.85 -19.00 -5.00
N LEU A 126 26.11 -17.92 -5.29
CA LEU A 126 24.80 -17.98 -5.96
C LEU A 126 24.93 -18.40 -7.43
N ALA A 127 26.06 -18.09 -8.07
CA ALA A 127 26.37 -18.49 -9.45
C ALA A 127 27.04 -19.88 -9.54
N ASP A 128 27.24 -20.58 -8.42
CA ASP A 128 27.90 -21.89 -8.38
C ASP A 128 27.12 -22.97 -9.17
N THR A 129 27.79 -23.95 -9.73
CA THR A 129 27.12 -25.03 -10.49
C THR A 129 26.40 -26.02 -9.57
N HIS A 130 26.80 -26.13 -8.30
CA HIS A 130 26.25 -27.09 -7.37
C HIS A 130 24.98 -26.55 -6.66
N PRO A 131 23.82 -27.24 -6.77
CA PRO A 131 22.55 -26.72 -6.24
C PRO A 131 22.54 -26.53 -4.73
N GLY A 132 23.23 -27.42 -3.98
CA GLY A 132 23.37 -27.30 -2.54
C GLY A 132 24.19 -26.09 -2.08
N VAL A 133 25.13 -25.60 -2.90
CA VAL A 133 25.90 -24.38 -2.61
C VAL A 133 25.02 -23.16 -2.85
N ARG A 134 24.36 -23.12 -4.01
CA ARG A 134 23.42 -22.06 -4.38
C ARG A 134 22.29 -21.89 -3.37
N LEU A 135 21.68 -23.00 -2.92
CA LEU A 135 20.63 -22.96 -1.89
C LEU A 135 21.16 -22.42 -0.56
N ALA A 136 22.35 -22.84 -0.12
CA ALA A 136 22.95 -22.33 1.11
C ALA A 136 23.26 -20.82 1.00
N ALA A 137 23.75 -20.37 -0.16
CA ALA A 137 23.97 -18.96 -0.44
C ALA A 137 22.67 -18.15 -0.47
N ALA A 138 21.60 -18.68 -1.08
CA ALA A 138 20.29 -18.05 -1.07
C ALA A 138 19.73 -17.88 0.35
N LEU A 139 19.84 -18.92 1.20
CA LEU A 139 19.42 -18.83 2.61
C LEU A 139 20.28 -17.87 3.44
N ALA A 140 21.56 -17.72 3.11
CA ALA A 140 22.43 -16.71 3.70
C ALA A 140 22.00 -15.29 3.32
N VAL A 141 21.71 -15.07 2.04
CA VAL A 141 21.18 -13.80 1.50
C VAL A 141 19.81 -13.48 2.13
N GLN A 142 18.93 -14.46 2.27
CA GLN A 142 17.66 -14.27 2.98
C GLN A 142 17.90 -13.80 4.42
N GLY A 143 18.83 -14.44 5.14
CA GLY A 143 19.20 -14.04 6.50
C GLY A 143 19.77 -12.62 6.60
N LEU A 144 20.54 -12.18 5.60
CA LEU A 144 21.03 -10.81 5.48
C LEU A 144 19.87 -9.82 5.34
N PHE A 145 18.91 -10.11 4.45
CA PHE A 145 17.75 -9.26 4.28
C PHE A 145 16.89 -9.23 5.54
N ASP A 146 16.62 -10.38 6.16
CA ASP A 146 15.91 -10.44 7.44
C ASP A 146 16.58 -9.61 8.55
N ALA A 147 17.92 -9.63 8.64
CA ALA A 147 18.67 -8.85 9.63
C ALA A 147 18.67 -7.34 9.33
N THR A 148 18.78 -6.97 8.06
CA THR A 148 18.78 -5.57 7.62
C THR A 148 17.38 -4.96 7.53
N ASP A 149 16.33 -5.79 7.44
CA ASP A 149 14.92 -5.42 7.44
C ASP A 149 14.27 -5.44 8.83
N THR A 150 15.04 -5.52 9.93
CA THR A 150 14.51 -5.42 11.31
C THR A 150 14.01 -4.01 11.66
N SER A 151 12.90 -3.61 11.04
CA SER A 151 11.86 -2.76 11.60
C SER A 151 10.58 -3.58 11.55
N PRO A 152 9.81 -3.70 12.65
CA PRO A 152 8.78 -4.73 12.77
C PRO A 152 7.66 -4.46 11.78
N ARG A 153 7.15 -5.52 11.13
CA ARG A 153 5.84 -5.55 10.45
C ARG A 153 5.40 -4.20 9.89
N ALA A 154 5.93 -3.82 8.74
CA ALA A 154 5.20 -2.93 7.85
C ALA A 154 4.71 -3.83 6.72
N ASP A 155 3.39 -3.83 6.54
CA ASP A 155 2.74 -4.16 5.29
C ASP A 155 3.55 -3.64 4.10
N LEU A 156 3.39 -4.27 2.94
CA LEU A 156 3.95 -3.93 1.62
C LEU A 156 3.75 -2.44 1.24
N ALA A 157 4.45 -1.56 1.95
CA ALA A 157 4.48 -0.13 1.75
C ALA A 157 5.76 0.17 0.98
N PRO A 158 5.68 0.77 -0.23
CA PRO A 158 6.85 1.39 -0.82
C PRO A 158 7.24 2.54 0.11
N ARG A 159 8.32 2.34 0.88
CA ARG A 159 8.94 3.45 1.60
C ARG A 159 9.36 4.48 0.55
N MET A 160 8.79 5.68 0.64
CA MET A 160 9.46 6.89 0.16
C MET A 160 10.91 6.86 0.66
N PRO A 161 11.90 7.22 -0.18
CA PRO A 161 13.29 7.15 0.24
C PRO A 161 13.47 8.01 1.50
N PRO A 162 14.20 7.52 2.53
CA PRO A 162 14.64 8.42 3.59
C PRO A 162 15.42 9.54 2.91
N SER A 163 15.11 10.78 3.26
CA SER A 163 15.81 11.98 2.80
C SER A 163 17.25 11.95 3.27
N TRP A 164 18.09 11.19 2.58
CA TRP A 164 19.53 11.34 2.64
C TRP A 164 19.87 12.47 1.69
N LYS A 165 20.21 13.60 2.33
CA LYS A 165 20.70 14.86 1.75
C LYS A 165 20.93 14.75 0.24
N THR A 166 20.00 15.32 -0.51
CA THR A 166 20.27 15.86 -1.84
C THR A 166 21.52 16.74 -1.73
N GLU A 167 22.67 16.21 -2.15
CA GLU A 167 23.80 17.05 -2.49
C GLU A 167 23.31 18.00 -3.57
N SER A 168 23.45 19.28 -3.26
CA SER A 168 23.02 20.40 -4.06
C SER A 168 23.59 20.28 -5.47
N ALA A 169 22.70 20.24 -6.45
CA ALA A 169 23.05 20.36 -7.86
C ALA A 169 23.63 21.76 -8.12
N GLU A 170 24.96 21.86 -8.15
CA GLU A 170 25.63 22.88 -8.96
C GLU A 170 26.09 22.23 -10.27
N GLY A 171 25.78 22.93 -11.36
CA GLY A 171 25.77 22.38 -12.72
C GLY A 171 27.12 21.91 -13.22
N GLY A 172 27.11 20.71 -13.82
CA GLY A 172 28.17 20.19 -14.65
C GLY A 172 27.59 19.21 -15.66
N SER A 173 27.46 19.64 -16.91
CA SER A 173 27.11 18.80 -18.05
C SER A 173 28.13 17.66 -18.18
N GLY A 174 27.68 16.43 -17.94
CA GLY A 174 28.45 15.21 -18.15
C GLY A 174 27.54 14.00 -18.03
N GLY A 175 27.22 13.38 -19.17
CA GLY A 175 26.50 12.12 -19.19
C GLY A 175 27.34 11.02 -18.55
N ASN A 176 27.01 10.68 -17.31
CA ASN A 176 27.47 9.46 -16.65
C ASN A 176 26.24 8.72 -16.16
N SER A 177 26.10 7.47 -16.62
CA SER A 177 25.18 6.49 -16.07
C SER A 177 25.34 6.45 -14.55
N SER A 178 24.31 6.86 -13.82
CA SER A 178 24.27 6.81 -12.37
C SER A 178 24.32 5.34 -11.92
N SER A 179 25.52 4.80 -11.71
CA SER A 179 25.71 3.48 -11.13
C SER A 179 25.11 3.50 -9.73
N CYS A 180 24.09 2.67 -9.48
CA CYS A 180 23.51 2.50 -8.15
C CYS A 180 24.63 2.16 -7.16
N THR A 181 24.91 3.08 -6.23
CA THR A 181 26.00 2.93 -5.25
C THR A 181 25.67 1.92 -4.16
N ASP A 182 24.38 1.61 -3.97
CA ASP A 182 23.91 0.67 -2.95
C ASP A 182 24.43 -0.76 -3.22
N PRO A 183 25.32 -1.28 -2.35
CA PRO A 183 25.84 -2.64 -2.51
C PRO A 183 24.78 -3.72 -2.28
N LEU A 184 23.73 -3.45 -1.48
CA LEU A 184 22.65 -4.41 -1.25
C LEU A 184 21.74 -4.54 -2.47
N ALA A 185 21.42 -3.42 -3.15
CA ALA A 185 20.69 -3.45 -4.41
C ALA A 185 21.46 -4.21 -5.50
N ARG A 186 22.79 -4.05 -5.57
CA ARG A 186 23.64 -4.81 -6.49
C ARG A 186 23.66 -6.31 -6.17
N LEU A 187 23.79 -6.66 -4.89
CA LEU A 187 23.68 -8.06 -4.46
C LEU A 187 22.31 -8.62 -4.84
N ALA A 188 21.22 -7.90 -4.56
CA ALA A 188 19.87 -8.32 -4.90
C ALA A 188 19.68 -8.56 -6.40
N ALA A 189 20.19 -7.65 -7.25
CA ALA A 189 20.17 -7.80 -8.70
C ALA A 189 20.94 -9.05 -9.15
N SER A 190 22.12 -9.30 -8.58
CA SER A 190 22.93 -10.49 -8.90
C SER A 190 22.28 -11.78 -8.41
N ALA A 191 21.50 -11.73 -7.34
CA ALA A 191 20.84 -12.89 -6.74
C ALA A 191 19.52 -13.27 -7.41
N LEU A 192 18.87 -12.32 -8.10
CA LEU A 192 17.52 -12.50 -8.62
C LEU A 192 17.40 -13.71 -9.55
N LEU A 193 18.16 -13.73 -10.65
CA LEU A 193 18.10 -14.82 -11.63
C LEU A 193 18.51 -16.19 -11.04
N PRO A 194 19.59 -16.30 -10.24
CA PRO A 194 19.89 -17.52 -9.52
C PRO A 194 18.75 -18.01 -8.61
N VAL A 195 18.05 -17.11 -7.91
CA VAL A 195 16.94 -17.47 -7.04
C VAL A 195 15.71 -17.92 -7.83
N LEU A 196 15.40 -17.26 -8.95
CA LEU A 196 14.33 -17.69 -9.87
C LEU A 196 14.58 -19.12 -10.38
N HIS A 197 15.82 -19.42 -10.79
CA HIS A 197 16.17 -20.77 -11.21
C HIS A 197 16.08 -21.78 -10.05
N LEU A 198 16.56 -21.42 -8.85
CA LEU A 198 16.49 -22.31 -7.69
C LEU A 198 15.03 -22.65 -7.32
N SER A 199 14.14 -21.67 -7.33
CA SER A 199 12.75 -21.89 -6.92
C SER A 199 12.03 -22.89 -7.82
N LEU A 200 12.45 -23.04 -9.08
CA LEU A 200 11.89 -24.00 -10.03
C LEU A 200 12.50 -25.41 -9.93
N HIS A 201 13.73 -25.54 -9.41
CA HIS A 201 14.46 -26.82 -9.39
C HIS A 201 14.49 -27.50 -8.02
N VAL A 202 14.15 -26.79 -6.94
CA VAL A 202 14.07 -27.37 -5.61
C VAL A 202 12.75 -28.14 -5.46
N HIS A 203 12.81 -29.37 -4.95
CA HIS A 203 11.62 -30.22 -4.83
C HIS A 203 10.86 -30.06 -3.51
N GLU A 204 11.57 -29.75 -2.42
CA GLU A 204 10.95 -29.58 -1.10
C GLU A 204 10.07 -28.33 -1.05
N ILE A 205 8.84 -28.48 -0.55
CA ILE A 205 7.84 -27.40 -0.46
C ILE A 205 8.39 -26.23 0.36
N ASP A 206 8.93 -26.50 1.55
CA ASP A 206 9.49 -25.46 2.45
C ASP A 206 10.59 -24.65 1.78
N SER A 207 11.46 -25.34 1.03
CA SER A 207 12.59 -24.71 0.36
C SER A 207 12.12 -23.86 -0.83
N ARG A 208 11.12 -24.33 -1.61
CA ARG A 208 10.48 -23.53 -2.68
C ARG A 208 9.78 -22.30 -2.12
N TRP A 209 9.01 -22.47 -1.05
CA TRP A 209 8.34 -21.36 -0.37
C TRP A 209 9.36 -20.31 0.12
N ARG A 210 10.47 -20.74 0.74
CA ARG A 210 11.55 -19.83 1.13
C ARG A 210 12.18 -19.08 -0.06
N MET A 211 12.32 -19.73 -1.22
CA MET A 211 12.83 -19.04 -2.41
C MET A 211 11.85 -17.98 -2.94
N ALA A 212 10.54 -18.26 -2.92
CA ALA A 212 9.52 -17.25 -3.27
C ALA A 212 9.55 -16.07 -2.27
N GLN A 213 9.69 -16.35 -0.99
CA GLN A 213 9.81 -15.32 0.05
C GLN A 213 11.10 -14.50 -0.08
N LEU A 214 12.22 -15.14 -0.46
CA LEU A 214 13.46 -14.43 -0.78
C LEU A 214 13.26 -13.54 -2.01
N LEU A 215 12.62 -14.05 -3.07
CA LEU A 215 12.32 -13.29 -4.27
C LEU A 215 11.55 -12.00 -3.96
N CYS A 216 10.52 -12.05 -3.11
CA CYS A 216 9.81 -10.85 -2.67
C CYS A 216 10.73 -9.83 -1.99
N ARG A 217 11.64 -10.27 -1.12
CA ARG A 217 12.63 -9.39 -0.47
C ARG A 217 13.60 -8.77 -1.47
N LEU A 218 14.11 -9.55 -2.41
CA LEU A 218 15.00 -9.05 -3.47
C LEU A 218 14.31 -7.96 -4.30
N LEU A 219 13.06 -8.20 -4.69
CA LEU A 219 12.26 -7.25 -5.46
C LEU A 219 11.95 -5.98 -4.66
N GLY A 220 11.56 -6.11 -3.39
CA GLY A 220 11.32 -4.96 -2.51
C GLY A 220 12.56 -4.06 -2.37
N ARG A 221 13.76 -4.62 -2.47
CA ARG A 221 15.03 -3.88 -2.46
C ARG A 221 15.35 -3.25 -3.81
N LEU A 222 14.99 -3.93 -4.89
CA LEU A 222 15.17 -3.43 -6.25
C LEU A 222 14.15 -2.36 -6.65
N ALA A 223 13.04 -2.21 -5.91
CA ALA A 223 12.03 -1.20 -6.15
C ALA A 223 12.60 0.23 -6.17
N SER A 224 13.61 0.54 -5.34
CA SER A 224 14.31 1.83 -5.36
C SER A 224 15.44 1.93 -6.39
N ALA A 225 15.75 0.85 -7.11
CA ALA A 225 16.88 0.72 -8.03
C ALA A 225 16.43 0.20 -9.41
N GLN A 226 15.49 0.90 -10.05
CA GLN A 226 14.86 0.50 -11.31
C GLN A 226 15.84 0.15 -12.44
N SER A 227 16.99 0.84 -12.51
CA SER A 227 18.03 0.55 -13.53
C SER A 227 18.63 -0.85 -13.43
N LEU A 228 18.57 -1.47 -12.25
CA LEU A 228 19.00 -2.85 -12.01
C LEU A 228 17.87 -3.87 -12.20
N LEU A 229 16.61 -3.45 -12.01
CA LEU A 229 15.43 -4.32 -12.17
C LEU A 229 15.02 -4.48 -13.64
N LEU A 230 15.05 -3.39 -14.42
CA LEU A 230 14.56 -3.36 -15.80
C LEU A 230 15.12 -4.48 -16.71
N PRO A 231 16.44 -4.81 -16.67
CA PRO A 231 16.99 -5.90 -17.48
C PRO A 231 16.46 -7.29 -17.10
N GLN A 232 15.91 -7.45 -15.90
CA GLN A 232 15.44 -8.74 -15.36
C GLN A 232 13.94 -8.99 -15.60
N LEU A 233 13.18 -7.98 -16.03
CA LEU A 233 11.73 -8.09 -16.24
C LEU A 233 11.31 -9.25 -17.16
N PRO A 234 12.01 -9.55 -18.28
CA PRO A 234 11.64 -10.69 -19.12
C PRO A 234 11.71 -12.03 -18.37
N ALA A 235 12.74 -12.23 -17.56
CA ALA A 235 12.91 -13.45 -16.77
C ALA A 235 11.83 -13.57 -15.68
N LEU A 236 11.40 -12.45 -15.09
CA LEU A 236 10.31 -12.42 -14.11
C LEU A 236 8.96 -12.78 -14.76
N ALA A 237 8.69 -12.23 -15.95
CA ALA A 237 7.48 -12.52 -16.71
C ALA A 237 7.39 -14.00 -17.15
N GLU A 238 8.52 -14.62 -17.52
CA GLU A 238 8.59 -16.05 -17.86
C GLU A 238 8.48 -16.95 -16.60
N TRP A 239 9.04 -16.49 -15.48
CA TRP A 239 9.06 -17.26 -14.24
C TRP A 239 7.67 -17.47 -13.66
N LEU A 240 6.81 -16.44 -13.62
CA LEU A 240 5.47 -16.53 -13.00
C LEU A 240 4.62 -17.72 -13.50
N PRO A 241 4.34 -17.88 -14.80
CA PRO A 241 3.56 -19.01 -15.29
C PRO A 241 4.27 -20.36 -15.08
N THR A 242 5.61 -20.38 -15.17
CA THR A 242 6.40 -21.59 -14.96
C THR A 242 6.35 -22.05 -13.49
N ALA A 243 6.47 -21.11 -12.55
CA ALA A 243 6.38 -21.36 -11.13
C ALA A 243 4.97 -21.81 -10.73
N TRP A 244 3.94 -21.18 -11.30
CA TRP A 244 2.55 -21.57 -11.09
C TRP A 244 2.31 -23.03 -11.51
N ALA A 245 2.72 -23.41 -12.72
CA ALA A 245 2.61 -24.78 -13.20
C ALA A 245 3.37 -25.79 -12.31
N ALA A 246 4.53 -25.39 -11.78
CA ALA A 246 5.33 -26.22 -10.87
C ALA A 246 4.73 -26.38 -9.46
N CYS A 247 3.71 -25.60 -9.09
CA CYS A 247 3.03 -25.73 -7.81
C CYS A 247 2.24 -27.03 -7.70
N GLY A 248 1.76 -27.60 -8.82
CA GLY A 248 1.04 -28.88 -8.82
C GLY A 248 -0.26 -28.89 -7.99
N GLY A 249 -0.88 -27.73 -7.77
CA GLY A 249 -2.07 -27.57 -6.93
C GLY A 249 -1.80 -27.35 -5.44
N GLU A 250 -0.53 -27.26 -5.02
CA GLU A 250 -0.16 -26.96 -3.64
C GLU A 250 -0.50 -25.50 -3.29
N GLN A 251 -1.57 -25.28 -2.51
CA GLN A 251 -2.10 -23.95 -2.17
C GLN A 251 -1.03 -23.00 -1.62
N LEU A 252 -0.18 -23.46 -0.68
CA LEU A 252 0.88 -22.64 -0.07
C LEU A 252 1.87 -22.08 -1.11
N LEU A 253 2.17 -22.86 -2.15
CA LEU A 253 3.08 -22.44 -3.21
C LEU A 253 2.37 -21.56 -4.24
N GLN A 254 1.10 -21.83 -4.51
CA GLN A 254 0.26 -20.97 -5.36
C GLN A 254 0.13 -19.57 -4.75
N GLU A 255 -0.22 -19.47 -3.47
CA GLU A 255 -0.28 -18.21 -2.73
C GLU A 255 1.06 -17.47 -2.76
N ALA A 256 2.17 -18.17 -2.48
CA ALA A 256 3.50 -17.57 -2.52
C ALA A 256 3.89 -17.09 -3.94
N THR A 257 3.44 -17.77 -4.99
CA THR A 257 3.67 -17.36 -6.38
C THR A 257 2.85 -16.12 -6.73
N LEU A 258 1.59 -16.04 -6.28
CA LEU A 258 0.77 -14.84 -6.47
C LEU A 258 1.32 -13.64 -5.70
N ASP A 259 1.73 -13.81 -4.44
CA ASP A 259 2.38 -12.76 -3.65
C ASP A 259 3.70 -12.28 -4.29
N ALA A 260 4.47 -13.19 -4.88
CA ALA A 260 5.64 -12.82 -5.68
C ALA A 260 5.23 -11.97 -6.89
N GLY A 261 4.15 -12.32 -7.59
CA GLY A 261 3.58 -11.50 -8.67
C GLY A 261 3.14 -10.10 -8.22
N VAL A 262 2.48 -9.99 -7.06
CA VAL A 262 2.11 -8.69 -6.45
C VAL A 262 3.37 -7.87 -6.22
N THR A 263 4.39 -8.48 -5.61
CA THR A 263 5.65 -7.81 -5.29
C THR A 263 6.43 -7.40 -6.54
N MET A 264 6.40 -8.22 -7.60
CA MET A 264 7.02 -7.89 -8.89
C MET A 264 6.38 -6.64 -9.50
N LEU A 265 5.05 -6.60 -9.58
CA LEU A 265 4.34 -5.46 -10.13
C LEU A 265 4.51 -4.20 -9.26
N GLY A 266 4.41 -4.34 -7.93
CA GLY A 266 4.62 -3.22 -7.01
C GLY A 266 6.06 -2.69 -6.98
N ALA A 267 7.05 -3.51 -7.34
CA ALA A 267 8.44 -3.08 -7.47
C ALA A 267 8.73 -2.36 -8.79
N CYS A 268 7.86 -2.45 -9.80
CA CYS A 268 8.04 -1.79 -11.09
C CYS A 268 7.36 -0.41 -11.09
N HIS A 269 8.06 0.64 -11.52
CA HIS A 269 7.38 1.91 -11.82
C HIS A 269 6.52 1.79 -13.09
N GLU A 270 7.04 1.09 -14.10
CA GLU A 270 6.37 0.83 -15.37
C GLU A 270 6.44 -0.67 -15.67
N PRO A 271 5.41 -1.46 -15.34
CA PRO A 271 5.40 -2.87 -15.61
C PRO A 271 5.26 -3.13 -17.12
N SER A 272 6.01 -4.12 -17.63
CA SER A 272 5.94 -4.51 -19.03
C SER A 272 4.64 -5.27 -19.33
N SER A 273 4.15 -5.16 -20.57
CA SER A 273 2.94 -5.88 -21.02
C SER A 273 3.01 -7.41 -20.77
N PRO A 274 4.13 -8.11 -21.05
CA PRO A 274 4.25 -9.54 -20.73
C PRO A 274 4.07 -9.86 -19.24
N LEU A 275 4.58 -9.01 -18.35
CA LEU A 275 4.45 -9.22 -16.91
C LEU A 275 2.99 -9.03 -16.45
N LEU A 276 2.30 -8.02 -16.97
CA LEU A 276 0.87 -7.80 -16.70
C LEU A 276 0.02 -8.96 -17.20
N LEU A 277 0.27 -9.44 -18.42
CA LEU A 277 -0.43 -10.59 -19.00
C LEU A 277 -0.18 -11.88 -18.22
N ALA A 278 1.05 -12.12 -17.76
CA ALA A 278 1.38 -13.24 -16.88
C ALA A 278 0.58 -13.14 -15.57
N GLY A 279 0.56 -11.97 -14.92
CA GLY A 279 -0.22 -11.74 -13.72
C GLY A 279 -1.73 -11.99 -13.92
N LEU A 280 -2.33 -11.43 -14.97
CA LEU A 280 -3.75 -11.65 -15.28
C LEU A 280 -4.07 -13.12 -15.59
N SER A 281 -3.16 -13.82 -16.27
CA SER A 281 -3.31 -15.26 -16.55
C SER A 281 -3.31 -16.09 -15.28
N LEU A 282 -2.47 -15.73 -14.30
CA LEU A 282 -2.45 -16.38 -12.98
C LEU A 282 -3.74 -16.09 -12.20
N VAL A 283 -4.24 -14.86 -12.22
CA VAL A 283 -5.54 -14.50 -11.61
C VAL A 283 -6.66 -15.33 -12.23
N ALA A 284 -6.67 -15.48 -13.56
CA ALA A 284 -7.66 -16.28 -14.25
C ALA A 284 -7.62 -17.76 -13.83
N GLN A 285 -6.42 -18.32 -13.63
CA GLN A 285 -6.26 -19.71 -13.18
C GLN A 285 -6.62 -19.88 -11.70
N ALA A 286 -6.21 -18.96 -10.83
CA ALA A 286 -6.52 -18.99 -9.40
C ALA A 286 -8.03 -18.84 -9.10
N THR A 287 -8.80 -18.31 -10.05
CA THR A 287 -10.25 -18.07 -9.94
C THR A 287 -11.05 -18.92 -10.93
N GLU A 288 -10.45 -19.95 -11.54
CA GLU A 288 -11.11 -20.81 -12.52
C GLU A 288 -12.05 -21.83 -11.86
N ASP A 289 -11.64 -22.38 -10.72
CA ASP A 289 -12.44 -23.34 -9.98
C ASP A 289 -13.76 -22.71 -9.50
N ALA A 290 -14.80 -23.55 -9.34
CA ALA A 290 -16.10 -23.09 -8.86
C ALA A 290 -16.11 -22.69 -7.37
N ALA A 291 -15.17 -23.24 -6.58
CA ALA A 291 -15.03 -22.98 -5.15
C ALA A 291 -13.56 -22.96 -4.73
N PRO A 292 -12.76 -21.99 -5.21
CA PRO A 292 -11.35 -21.87 -4.86
C PRO A 292 -11.17 -21.52 -3.37
N PRO A 293 -10.04 -21.87 -2.75
CA PRO A 293 -9.75 -21.50 -1.36
C PRO A 293 -9.75 -19.98 -1.16
N VAL A 294 -10.42 -19.50 -0.10
CA VAL A 294 -10.58 -18.06 0.19
C VAL A 294 -9.24 -17.32 0.25
N GLY A 295 -8.23 -17.89 0.93
CA GLY A 295 -6.89 -17.29 1.03
C GLY A 295 -6.19 -17.13 -0.33
N LEU A 296 -6.39 -18.08 -1.24
CA LEU A 296 -5.86 -18.00 -2.60
C LEU A 296 -6.56 -16.88 -3.39
N VAL A 297 -7.89 -16.77 -3.28
CA VAL A 297 -8.68 -15.73 -3.94
C VAL A 297 -8.30 -14.34 -3.42
N GLU A 298 -8.09 -14.18 -2.12
CA GLU A 298 -7.66 -12.91 -1.53
C GLU A 298 -6.34 -12.42 -2.14
N VAL A 299 -5.34 -13.30 -2.26
CA VAL A 299 -4.06 -12.96 -2.88
C VAL A 299 -4.23 -12.70 -4.38
N ALA A 300 -5.07 -13.48 -5.07
CA ALA A 300 -5.38 -13.28 -6.48
C ALA A 300 -6.03 -11.92 -6.74
N LEU A 301 -6.95 -11.46 -5.89
CA LEU A 301 -7.54 -10.12 -5.98
C LEU A 301 -6.49 -9.01 -5.77
N ARG A 302 -5.51 -9.20 -4.88
CA ARG A 302 -4.38 -8.27 -4.71
C ARG A 302 -3.49 -8.21 -5.96
N LEU A 303 -3.20 -9.36 -6.56
CA LEU A 303 -2.43 -9.43 -7.82
C LEU A 303 -3.19 -8.74 -8.95
N TRP A 304 -4.48 -9.04 -9.09
CA TRP A 304 -5.34 -8.45 -10.09
C TRP A 304 -5.37 -6.92 -9.97
N ARG A 305 -5.55 -6.40 -8.75
CA ARG A 305 -5.50 -4.96 -8.48
C ARG A 305 -4.16 -4.34 -8.93
N SER A 306 -3.05 -5.03 -8.67
CA SER A 306 -1.72 -4.59 -9.09
C SER A 306 -1.57 -4.56 -10.62
N CYS A 307 -2.19 -5.50 -11.33
CA CYS A 307 -2.25 -5.48 -12.79
C CYS A 307 -3.06 -4.28 -13.33
N VAL A 308 -4.20 -3.97 -12.72
CA VAL A 308 -5.03 -2.81 -13.13
C VAL A 308 -4.28 -1.50 -12.91
N ALA A 309 -3.66 -1.35 -11.73
CA ALA A 309 -2.83 -0.18 -11.42
C ALA A 309 -1.68 -0.03 -12.44
N GLY A 310 -0.94 -1.12 -12.70
CA GLY A 310 0.14 -1.13 -13.69
C GLY A 310 -0.32 -0.79 -15.11
N ALA A 311 -1.51 -1.23 -15.51
CA ALA A 311 -2.08 -0.95 -16.82
C ALA A 311 -2.44 0.53 -17.02
N SER A 312 -2.96 1.19 -15.97
CA SER A 312 -3.27 2.63 -15.99
C SER A 312 -2.00 3.48 -16.21
N HIS A 313 -0.91 3.16 -15.50
CA HIS A 313 0.39 3.86 -15.70
C HIS A 313 0.91 3.76 -17.13
N ALA A 314 0.82 2.56 -17.72
CA ALA A 314 1.25 2.30 -19.08
C ALA A 314 0.43 3.07 -20.13
N HIS A 315 -0.79 3.49 -19.80
CA HIS A 315 -1.67 4.26 -20.69
C HIS A 315 -1.39 5.78 -20.62
N SER A 316 -0.97 6.31 -19.46
CA SER A 316 -0.79 7.76 -19.24
C SER A 316 0.37 8.37 -20.07
N GLU A 317 1.46 7.64 -20.32
CA GLU A 317 2.58 8.13 -21.15
C GLU A 317 2.31 8.10 -22.67
N LEU A 318 1.25 7.42 -23.11
CA LEU A 318 0.91 7.28 -24.54
C LEU A 318 0.37 8.57 -25.19
N LEU A 319 0.01 9.58 -24.40
CA LEU A 319 -0.30 10.91 -24.92
C LEU A 319 0.97 11.73 -25.27
N GLY A 320 2.17 11.23 -24.93
CA GLY A 320 3.43 11.96 -25.04
C GLY A 320 4.41 11.45 -26.09
N GLN A 321 4.78 10.17 -26.09
CA GLN A 321 5.73 9.60 -27.07
C GLN A 321 5.94 8.08 -26.84
N ARG A 322 5.95 7.31 -27.94
CA ARG A 322 6.25 5.87 -28.13
C ARG A 322 5.11 4.84 -27.95
N PRO A 323 4.88 3.96 -28.95
CA PRO A 323 3.98 2.82 -28.82
C PRO A 323 4.73 1.67 -28.13
N GLY A 324 4.49 1.48 -26.83
CA GLY A 324 5.05 0.36 -26.06
C GLY A 324 4.00 -0.57 -25.46
N VAL A 325 2.74 -0.14 -25.41
CA VAL A 325 1.63 -0.88 -24.79
C VAL A 325 0.56 -1.05 -25.84
N ASP A 326 0.40 -2.27 -26.34
CA ASP A 326 -0.81 -2.64 -27.06
C ASP A 326 -1.95 -2.73 -26.04
N ALA A 327 -2.50 -1.58 -25.62
CA ALA A 327 -3.67 -1.52 -24.75
C ALA A 327 -4.82 -2.38 -25.32
N GLN A 328 -4.84 -2.58 -26.65
CA GLN A 328 -5.73 -3.50 -27.37
C GLN A 328 -5.61 -4.96 -26.94
N HIS A 329 -4.42 -5.45 -26.56
CA HIS A 329 -4.22 -6.84 -26.12
C HIS A 329 -4.58 -7.05 -24.65
N LEU A 330 -4.44 -6.03 -23.79
CA LEU A 330 -4.70 -6.13 -22.36
C LEU A 330 -6.17 -5.91 -21.99
N ALA A 331 -6.82 -4.94 -22.65
CA ALA A 331 -8.22 -4.57 -22.41
C ALA A 331 -9.21 -5.75 -22.39
N PRO A 332 -9.19 -6.72 -23.33
CA PRO A 332 -10.18 -7.81 -23.31
C PRO A 332 -10.03 -8.72 -22.09
N GLN A 333 -8.81 -8.97 -21.60
CA GLN A 333 -8.60 -9.77 -20.40
C GLN A 333 -9.06 -9.02 -19.14
N LEU A 334 -8.74 -7.73 -19.06
CA LEU A 334 -9.18 -6.86 -17.96
C LEU A 334 -10.71 -6.72 -17.90
N LEU A 335 -11.41 -6.75 -19.04
CA LEU A 335 -12.87 -6.68 -19.10
C LEU A 335 -13.56 -8.03 -18.83
N ALA A 336 -12.90 -9.16 -19.06
CA ALA A 336 -13.49 -10.48 -18.88
C ALA A 336 -13.53 -10.91 -17.40
N LEU A 337 -12.46 -10.66 -16.65
CA LEU A 337 -12.34 -11.11 -15.26
C LEU A 337 -13.42 -10.57 -14.29
N PRO A 338 -13.87 -9.29 -14.36
CA PRO A 338 -14.88 -8.73 -13.46
C PRO A 338 -16.18 -9.54 -13.38
N SER A 339 -16.54 -10.26 -14.46
CA SER A 339 -17.72 -11.13 -14.50
C SER A 339 -17.69 -12.27 -13.47
N ARG A 340 -16.51 -12.61 -12.94
CA ARG A 340 -16.33 -13.66 -11.93
C ARG A 340 -16.54 -13.17 -10.49
N LEU A 341 -16.46 -11.86 -10.25
CA LEU A 341 -16.54 -11.28 -8.90
C LEU A 341 -17.79 -11.68 -8.10
N PRO A 342 -19.01 -11.75 -8.69
CA PRO A 342 -20.18 -12.15 -7.91
C PRO A 342 -20.01 -13.54 -7.28
N ALA A 343 -19.57 -14.53 -8.06
CA ALA A 343 -19.37 -15.90 -7.58
C ALA A 343 -18.23 -16.00 -6.54
N LEU A 344 -17.16 -15.20 -6.71
CA LEU A 344 -16.06 -15.16 -5.74
C LEU A 344 -16.50 -14.54 -4.41
N LEU A 345 -17.35 -13.51 -4.44
CA LEU A 345 -17.86 -12.86 -3.24
C LEU A 345 -18.87 -13.72 -2.46
N ASP A 346 -19.50 -14.69 -3.13
CA ASP A 346 -20.36 -15.68 -2.46
C ASP A 346 -19.57 -16.72 -1.65
N LEU A 347 -18.24 -16.78 -1.78
CA LEU A 347 -17.38 -17.67 -0.98
C LEU A 347 -17.20 -17.19 0.46
N GLY A 348 -17.29 -15.88 0.72
CA GLY A 348 -17.19 -15.33 2.08
C GLY A 348 -17.00 -13.81 2.15
N ASP A 349 -17.49 -13.21 3.25
CA ASP A 349 -17.47 -11.76 3.47
C ASP A 349 -16.06 -11.16 3.61
N GLU A 350 -15.06 -12.00 3.95
CA GLU A 350 -13.64 -11.61 4.00
C GLU A 350 -13.14 -11.10 2.64
N LEU A 351 -13.74 -11.55 1.54
CA LEU A 351 -13.39 -11.15 0.18
C LEU A 351 -14.03 -9.82 -0.26
N ILE A 352 -15.01 -9.30 0.47
CA ILE A 352 -15.68 -8.04 0.12
C ILE A 352 -14.66 -6.91 0.10
N ARG A 353 -13.87 -6.75 1.17
CA ARG A 353 -12.88 -5.68 1.25
C ARG A 353 -11.86 -5.71 0.09
N PRO A 354 -11.12 -6.80 -0.18
CA PRO A 354 -10.16 -6.82 -1.29
C PRO A 354 -10.82 -6.64 -2.66
N ALA A 355 -12.05 -7.14 -2.86
CA ALA A 355 -12.78 -6.92 -4.12
C ALA A 355 -13.20 -5.45 -4.30
N MET A 356 -13.67 -4.78 -3.24
CA MET A 356 -14.02 -3.36 -3.29
C MET A 356 -12.80 -2.49 -3.63
N LEU A 357 -11.64 -2.79 -3.05
CA LEU A 357 -10.39 -2.12 -3.40
C LEU A 357 -9.99 -2.35 -4.86
N LEU A 358 -10.21 -3.54 -5.41
CA LEU A 358 -10.02 -3.81 -6.84
C LEU A 358 -10.97 -2.99 -7.71
N LEU A 359 -12.26 -2.93 -7.35
CA LEU A 359 -13.26 -2.16 -8.10
C LEU A 359 -12.91 -0.67 -8.11
N ASP A 360 -12.46 -0.12 -6.98
CA ASP A 360 -12.03 1.27 -6.90
C ASP A 360 -10.94 1.59 -7.94
N TRP A 361 -9.97 0.69 -8.11
CA TRP A 361 -8.92 0.83 -9.11
C TRP A 361 -9.45 0.80 -10.54
N TYR A 362 -10.38 -0.10 -10.84
CA TYR A 362 -11.01 -0.14 -12.15
C TYR A 362 -11.81 1.12 -12.45
N VAL A 363 -12.64 1.57 -11.50
CA VAL A 363 -13.48 2.75 -11.64
C VAL A 363 -12.61 3.98 -11.89
N LEU A 364 -11.55 4.17 -11.11
CA LEU A 364 -10.64 5.30 -11.30
C LEU A 364 -9.86 5.21 -12.61
N ALA A 365 -9.26 4.05 -12.91
CA ALA A 365 -8.48 3.88 -14.14
C ALA A 365 -9.34 4.07 -15.41
N ASP A 366 -10.60 3.64 -15.38
CA ASP A 366 -11.52 3.86 -16.49
C ASP A 366 -11.97 5.33 -16.58
N ALA A 367 -12.15 6.01 -15.44
CA ALA A 367 -12.51 7.42 -15.40
C ALA A 367 -11.37 8.36 -15.83
N THR A 368 -10.11 8.04 -15.50
CA THR A 368 -8.95 8.87 -15.83
C THR A 368 -8.34 8.52 -17.19
N ASP A 369 -8.16 7.22 -17.45
CA ASP A 369 -7.37 6.73 -18.59
C ASP A 369 -8.21 5.97 -19.62
N HIS A 370 -9.54 5.89 -19.44
CA HIS A 370 -10.44 5.16 -20.35
C HIS A 370 -10.01 3.70 -20.59
N LEU A 371 -9.40 3.08 -19.57
CA LEU A 371 -8.83 1.73 -19.63
C LEU A 371 -9.83 0.68 -20.17
N CYS A 372 -11.11 0.85 -19.84
CA CYS A 372 -12.23 0.00 -20.21
C CYS A 372 -13.26 0.77 -21.08
N SER A 373 -12.79 1.78 -21.84
CA SER A 373 -13.61 2.63 -22.72
C SER A 373 -14.75 3.39 -22.02
N GLY A 374 -14.64 3.62 -20.70
CA GLY A 374 -15.67 4.28 -19.90
C GLY A 374 -16.90 3.41 -19.60
N GLN A 375 -16.84 2.11 -19.86
CA GLN A 375 -17.98 1.18 -19.73
C GLN A 375 -17.84 0.19 -18.57
N PHE A 376 -16.79 0.32 -17.75
CA PHE A 376 -16.56 -0.61 -16.65
C PHE A 376 -17.73 -0.62 -15.67
N VAL A 377 -18.15 0.56 -15.20
CA VAL A 377 -19.21 0.68 -14.19
C VAL A 377 -20.53 0.09 -14.69
N SER A 378 -20.94 0.43 -15.92
CA SER A 378 -22.21 -0.02 -16.49
C SER A 378 -22.26 -1.53 -16.77
N SER A 379 -21.11 -2.19 -16.93
CA SER A 379 -21.03 -3.63 -17.20
C SER A 379 -20.76 -4.48 -15.96
N ALA A 380 -19.84 -4.06 -15.08
CA ALA A 380 -19.35 -4.85 -13.96
C ALA A 380 -20.12 -4.64 -12.65
N ILE A 381 -20.71 -3.46 -12.42
CA ILE A 381 -21.42 -3.16 -11.16
C ILE A 381 -22.82 -3.78 -11.06
N PRO A 382 -23.67 -3.81 -12.12
CA PRO A 382 -25.01 -4.39 -12.00
C PRO A 382 -25.08 -5.81 -11.39
N PRO A 383 -24.23 -6.78 -11.76
CA PRO A 383 -24.26 -8.11 -11.14
C PRO A 383 -23.80 -8.12 -9.68
N LEU A 384 -23.11 -7.07 -9.21
CA LEU A 384 -22.63 -6.93 -7.83
C LEU A 384 -23.61 -6.19 -6.91
N VAL A 385 -24.67 -5.59 -7.45
CA VAL A 385 -25.69 -4.86 -6.68
C VAL A 385 -26.27 -5.69 -5.52
N PRO A 386 -26.62 -6.98 -5.67
CA PRO A 386 -27.11 -7.80 -4.55
C PRO A 386 -26.10 -7.91 -3.41
N THR A 387 -24.82 -8.11 -3.74
CA THR A 387 -23.73 -8.23 -2.76
C THR A 387 -23.46 -6.91 -2.07
N LEU A 388 -23.42 -5.80 -2.82
CA LEU A 388 -23.28 -4.45 -2.25
C LEU A 388 -24.45 -4.10 -1.33
N LYS A 389 -25.67 -4.44 -1.73
CA LYS A 389 -26.88 -4.27 -0.91
C LYS A 389 -26.76 -5.04 0.41
N ARG A 390 -26.33 -6.30 0.35
CA ARG A 390 -26.09 -7.13 1.56
C ARG A 390 -25.04 -6.49 2.47
N ALA A 391 -23.92 -6.05 1.90
CA ALA A 391 -22.81 -5.46 2.64
C ALA A 391 -23.18 -4.17 3.41
N VAL A 392 -24.17 -3.41 2.96
CA VAL A 392 -24.66 -2.20 3.66
C VAL A 392 -25.85 -2.49 4.58
N ALA A 393 -26.66 -3.51 4.28
CA ALA A 393 -27.80 -3.91 5.10
C ALA A 393 -27.35 -4.67 6.36
N GLU A 394 -26.35 -5.55 6.23
CA GLU A 394 -25.79 -6.38 7.28
C GLU A 394 -24.34 -5.96 7.51
N PRO A 395 -24.09 -4.93 8.35
CA PRO A 395 -22.77 -4.33 8.46
C PRO A 395 -21.73 -5.29 9.06
N GLY A 396 -20.67 -5.56 8.30
CA GLY A 396 -19.56 -6.44 8.65
C GLY A 396 -18.19 -5.85 8.29
N PRO A 397 -17.11 -6.67 8.28
CA PRO A 397 -15.74 -6.19 8.07
C PRO A 397 -15.49 -5.55 6.68
N GLY A 398 -16.35 -5.84 5.69
CA GLY A 398 -16.28 -5.28 4.34
C GLY A 398 -17.11 -4.01 4.10
N THR A 399 -17.97 -3.60 5.04
CA THR A 399 -18.98 -2.56 4.80
C THR A 399 -18.39 -1.18 4.52
N LEU A 400 -17.36 -0.77 5.27
CA LEU A 400 -16.69 0.51 5.03
C LEU A 400 -16.03 0.55 3.64
N ALA A 401 -15.47 -0.56 3.18
CA ALA A 401 -14.89 -0.66 1.84
C ALA A 401 -15.99 -0.56 0.77
N ALA A 402 -17.13 -1.21 0.96
CA ALA A 402 -18.27 -1.10 0.05
C ALA A 402 -18.81 0.34 -0.03
N ILE A 403 -18.97 1.02 1.12
CA ILE A 403 -19.38 2.44 1.17
C ILE A 403 -18.35 3.32 0.45
N SER A 404 -17.06 3.08 0.65
CA SER A 404 -15.99 3.80 -0.06
C SER A 404 -16.09 3.59 -1.58
N THR A 405 -16.33 2.36 -2.04
CA THR A 405 -16.48 2.08 -3.47
C THR A 405 -17.69 2.74 -4.09
N LEU A 406 -18.81 2.81 -3.37
CA LEU A 406 -19.98 3.56 -3.80
C LEU A 406 -19.65 5.07 -3.94
N HIS A 407 -18.85 5.63 -3.03
CA HIS A 407 -18.32 6.98 -3.19
C HIS A 407 -17.44 7.12 -4.45
N THR A 408 -16.53 6.18 -4.70
CA THR A 408 -15.67 6.18 -5.90
C THR A 408 -16.49 6.16 -7.18
N VAL A 409 -17.54 5.33 -7.25
CA VAL A 409 -18.44 5.25 -8.41
C VAL A 409 -19.17 6.58 -8.64
N LEU A 410 -19.72 7.19 -7.57
CA LEU A 410 -20.40 8.49 -7.67
C LEU A 410 -19.45 9.63 -8.04
N LEU A 411 -18.18 9.55 -7.62
CA LEU A 411 -17.15 10.50 -8.00
C LEU A 411 -16.77 10.37 -9.48
N ALA A 412 -16.63 9.14 -9.98
CA ALA A 412 -16.27 8.87 -11.37
C ALA A 412 -17.34 9.39 -12.35
N ASP A 413 -18.61 9.06 -12.11
CA ASP A 413 -19.73 9.64 -12.85
C ASP A 413 -21.04 9.46 -12.07
N PRO A 414 -21.68 10.56 -11.61
CA PRO A 414 -22.97 10.54 -10.91
C PRO A 414 -24.12 9.90 -11.70
N SER A 415 -24.04 9.80 -13.03
CA SER A 415 -25.07 9.19 -13.86
C SER A 415 -25.32 7.71 -13.53
N HIS A 416 -24.30 7.03 -12.99
CA HIS A 416 -24.38 5.63 -12.56
C HIS A 416 -25.18 5.42 -11.26
N ALA A 417 -25.56 6.49 -10.55
CA ALA A 417 -26.30 6.39 -9.29
C ALA A 417 -27.60 5.57 -9.42
N ALA A 418 -28.28 5.65 -10.57
CA ALA A 418 -29.53 4.90 -10.81
C ALA A 418 -29.32 3.38 -10.79
N LEU A 419 -28.14 2.88 -11.19
CA LEU A 419 -27.81 1.45 -11.16
C LEU A 419 -27.68 0.92 -9.72
N LEU A 420 -27.35 1.81 -8.79
CA LEU A 420 -27.08 1.51 -7.38
C LEU A 420 -28.26 1.85 -6.46
N GLN A 421 -29.41 2.24 -7.02
CA GLN A 421 -30.59 2.64 -6.23
C GLN A 421 -30.97 1.64 -5.12
N PRO A 422 -31.02 0.30 -5.36
CA PRO A 422 -31.35 -0.66 -4.31
C PRO A 422 -30.35 -0.70 -3.14
N VAL A 423 -29.09 -0.31 -3.40
CA VAL A 423 -28.04 -0.22 -2.38
C VAL A 423 -28.23 1.03 -1.53
N PHE A 424 -28.60 2.16 -2.15
CA PHE A 424 -28.90 3.39 -1.41
C PHE A 424 -30.15 3.26 -0.55
N GLU A 425 -31.18 2.57 -1.03
CA GLU A 425 -32.39 2.23 -0.25
C GLU A 425 -32.03 1.40 0.99
N ALA A 426 -31.20 0.37 0.83
CA ALA A 426 -30.73 -0.45 1.96
C ALA A 426 -29.84 0.34 2.93
N THR A 427 -28.98 1.22 2.41
CA THR A 427 -28.13 2.10 3.23
C THR A 427 -28.98 3.04 4.08
N LEU A 428 -30.02 3.65 3.48
CA LEU A 428 -30.93 4.54 4.18
C LEU A 428 -31.74 3.81 5.24
N THR A 429 -32.23 2.60 4.91
CA THR A 429 -32.95 1.73 5.86
C THR A 429 -32.08 1.35 7.06
N SER A 430 -30.84 0.91 6.81
CA SER A 430 -29.87 0.50 7.84
C SER A 430 -29.53 1.65 8.81
N LEU A 431 -29.50 2.89 8.31
CA LEU A 431 -29.20 4.07 9.10
C LEU A 431 -30.37 4.54 9.99
N ILE A 432 -31.61 4.47 9.48
CA ILE A 432 -32.79 5.01 10.18
C ILE A 432 -33.52 3.99 11.05
N ALA A 433 -33.42 2.71 10.71
CA ALA A 433 -34.07 1.61 11.39
C ALA A 433 -33.09 0.42 11.53
N PRO A 434 -32.01 0.58 12.30
CA PRO A 434 -31.01 -0.48 12.47
C PRO A 434 -31.63 -1.68 13.19
N GLU A 435 -31.28 -2.89 12.77
CA GLU A 435 -31.65 -4.11 13.49
C GLU A 435 -30.89 -4.20 14.83
N GLU A 436 -31.56 -4.63 15.90
CA GLU A 436 -31.02 -4.58 17.28
C GLU A 436 -29.73 -5.39 17.46
N ASP A 437 -29.57 -6.52 16.76
CA ASP A 437 -28.40 -7.41 16.85
C ASP A 437 -27.32 -7.13 15.77
N GLY A 438 -27.47 -6.06 14.97
CA GLY A 438 -26.60 -5.75 13.83
C GLY A 438 -26.41 -4.26 13.56
N ALA A 439 -26.68 -3.40 14.54
CA ALA A 439 -26.63 -1.95 14.35
C ALA A 439 -25.22 -1.49 13.90
N PRO A 440 -25.12 -0.66 12.83
CA PRO A 440 -23.85 -0.11 12.41
C PRO A 440 -23.23 0.73 13.53
N ASN A 441 -21.93 0.60 13.75
CA ASN A 441 -21.21 1.47 14.69
C ASN A 441 -21.21 2.94 14.20
N GLU A 442 -20.89 3.88 15.08
CA GLU A 442 -20.92 5.32 14.78
C GLU A 442 -20.09 5.71 13.54
N LEU A 443 -18.93 5.06 13.34
CA LEU A 443 -18.07 5.29 12.17
C LEU A 443 -18.76 4.86 10.86
N THR A 444 -19.38 3.68 10.86
CA THR A 444 -20.13 3.17 9.71
C THR A 444 -21.37 4.03 9.45
N GLN A 445 -22.08 4.46 10.50
CA GLN A 445 -23.21 5.39 10.38
C GLN A 445 -22.78 6.72 9.75
N ALA A 446 -21.68 7.32 10.22
CA ALA A 446 -21.14 8.55 9.64
C ALA A 446 -20.75 8.37 8.16
N ALA A 447 -20.15 7.22 7.80
CA ALA A 447 -19.81 6.89 6.41
C ALA A 447 -21.06 6.71 5.52
N MET A 448 -22.08 5.99 6.00
CA MET A 448 -23.36 5.82 5.30
C MET A 448 -24.06 7.16 5.08
N ALA A 449 -24.09 8.00 6.11
CA ALA A 449 -24.69 9.32 6.02
C ALA A 449 -23.93 10.23 5.04
N GLY A 450 -22.59 10.17 5.06
CA GLY A 450 -21.75 10.85 4.07
C GLY A 450 -22.03 10.41 2.63
N LEU A 451 -22.24 9.10 2.41
CA LEU A 451 -22.60 8.54 1.09
C LEU A 451 -23.95 9.05 0.60
N LEU A 452 -24.98 8.99 1.44
CA LEU A 452 -26.32 9.49 1.13
C LEU A 452 -26.32 11.01 0.91
N GLY A 453 -25.52 11.73 1.69
CA GLY A 453 -25.25 13.16 1.50
C GLY A 453 -24.64 13.48 0.14
N ARG A 454 -23.64 12.70 -0.30
CA ARG A 454 -23.07 12.84 -1.64
C ARG A 454 -24.14 12.59 -2.70
N LEU A 455 -24.89 11.49 -2.58
CA LEU A 455 -25.97 11.14 -3.50
C LEU A 455 -27.00 12.27 -3.62
N MET A 456 -27.40 12.87 -2.50
CA MET A 456 -28.33 14.00 -2.48
C MET A 456 -27.79 15.22 -3.25
N LEU A 457 -26.49 15.50 -3.17
CA LEU A 457 -25.86 16.63 -3.86
C LEU A 457 -25.57 16.34 -5.33
N THR A 458 -25.17 15.12 -5.69
CA THR A 458 -24.71 14.79 -7.06
C THR A 458 -25.77 14.12 -7.92
N ALA A 459 -26.73 13.42 -7.33
CA ALA A 459 -27.86 12.79 -8.00
C ALA A 459 -29.17 12.94 -7.19
N PRO A 460 -29.68 14.18 -7.00
CA PRO A 460 -30.92 14.44 -6.26
C PRO A 460 -32.14 13.58 -6.65
N PRO A 461 -32.42 13.27 -7.93
CA PRO A 461 -33.59 12.45 -8.28
C PRO A 461 -33.48 11.00 -7.76
N VAL A 462 -32.27 10.44 -7.72
CA VAL A 462 -32.04 9.09 -7.20
C VAL A 462 -32.18 9.07 -5.68
N PHE A 463 -31.67 10.11 -4.99
CA PHE A 463 -31.88 10.27 -3.55
C PHE A 463 -33.38 10.35 -3.21
N ALA A 464 -34.14 11.18 -3.92
CA ALA A 464 -35.59 11.31 -3.71
C ALA A 464 -36.32 9.98 -3.94
N ALA A 465 -35.95 9.20 -4.96
CA ALA A 465 -36.49 7.88 -5.21
C ALA A 465 -36.18 6.89 -4.07
N ALA A 466 -34.94 6.90 -3.56
CA ALA A 466 -34.54 6.07 -2.43
C ALA A 466 -35.31 6.41 -1.14
N VAL A 467 -35.54 7.71 -0.87
CA VAL A 467 -36.38 8.18 0.25
C VAL A 467 -37.81 7.67 0.11
N GLN A 468 -38.42 7.77 -1.08
CA GLN A 468 -39.78 7.29 -1.34
C GLN A 468 -39.90 5.78 -1.19
N ALA A 469 -38.96 5.01 -1.74
CA ALA A 469 -38.95 3.56 -1.64
C ALA A 469 -38.78 3.11 -0.18
N THR A 470 -37.89 3.76 0.56
CA THR A 470 -37.67 3.46 1.99
C THR A 470 -38.88 3.84 2.85
N SER A 471 -39.52 4.97 2.56
CA SER A 471 -40.76 5.40 3.22
C SER A 471 -41.88 4.38 3.03
N ALA A 472 -42.03 3.87 1.80
CA ALA A 472 -42.98 2.81 1.50
C ALA A 472 -42.63 1.48 2.20
N ALA A 473 -41.35 1.10 2.23
CA ALA A 473 -40.89 -0.15 2.85
C ALA A 473 -41.06 -0.16 4.37
N LEU A 474 -40.80 0.96 5.03
CA LEU A 474 -40.93 1.11 6.49
C LEU A 474 -42.32 1.58 6.94
N ALA A 475 -43.22 1.89 6.01
CA ALA A 475 -44.50 2.54 6.29
C ALA A 475 -44.35 3.78 7.18
N MET A 476 -43.31 4.59 6.90
CA MET A 476 -42.90 5.73 7.69
C MET A 476 -42.86 6.99 6.83
N ASP A 477 -43.57 8.03 7.25
CA ASP A 477 -43.47 9.35 6.65
C ASP A 477 -42.22 10.09 7.16
N GLY A 478 -41.69 11.03 6.37
CA GLY A 478 -40.58 11.87 6.82
C GLY A 478 -39.24 11.15 6.94
N VAL A 479 -38.97 10.13 6.12
CA VAL A 479 -37.68 9.40 6.10
C VAL A 479 -36.48 10.35 5.96
N HIS A 480 -36.57 11.39 5.14
CA HIS A 480 -35.53 12.42 5.01
C HIS A 480 -35.32 13.25 6.29
N VAL A 481 -36.37 13.40 7.11
CA VAL A 481 -36.29 14.05 8.43
C VAL A 481 -35.52 13.16 9.40
N GLN A 482 -35.90 11.88 9.47
CA GLN A 482 -35.21 10.89 10.30
C GLN A 482 -33.74 10.72 9.90
N PHE A 483 -33.46 10.71 8.59
CA PHE A 483 -32.10 10.73 8.05
C PHE A 483 -31.29 11.93 8.59
N GLY A 484 -31.88 13.14 8.58
CA GLY A 484 -31.25 14.33 9.14
C GLY A 484 -30.92 14.18 10.64
N HIS A 485 -31.85 13.65 11.43
CA HIS A 485 -31.61 13.38 12.85
C HIS A 485 -30.48 12.36 13.09
N CYS A 486 -30.51 11.24 12.37
CA CYS A 486 -29.47 10.21 12.47
C CYS A 486 -28.09 10.75 12.07
N TRP A 487 -28.03 11.58 11.02
CA TRP A 487 -26.77 12.17 10.60
C TRP A 487 -26.24 13.18 11.62
N VAL A 488 -27.10 14.03 12.18
CA VAL A 488 -26.70 14.99 13.21
C VAL A 488 -26.18 14.29 14.47
N ALA A 489 -26.77 13.16 14.86
CA ALA A 489 -26.32 12.37 16.00
C ALA A 489 -24.87 11.85 15.87
N VAL A 490 -24.32 11.77 14.65
CA VAL A 490 -22.94 11.32 14.39
C VAL A 490 -22.02 12.44 13.91
N VAL A 491 -22.42 13.71 14.05
CA VAL A 491 -21.65 14.88 13.57
C VAL A 491 -20.26 14.98 14.21
N ASP A 492 -20.09 14.56 15.46
CA ASP A 492 -18.77 14.55 16.12
C ASP A 492 -17.80 13.58 15.42
N SER A 493 -18.28 12.42 14.99
CA SER A 493 -17.51 11.48 14.16
C SER A 493 -17.22 12.05 12.77
N VAL A 494 -18.14 12.86 12.22
CA VAL A 494 -17.96 13.54 10.94
C VAL A 494 -16.95 14.69 11.02
N MET A 495 -16.86 15.41 12.14
CA MET A 495 -15.89 16.48 12.37
C MET A 495 -14.44 16.00 12.22
N LEU A 496 -14.18 14.76 12.62
CA LEU A 496 -12.87 14.11 12.49
C LEU A 496 -12.61 13.55 11.09
N SER A 497 -13.60 13.61 10.18
CA SER A 497 -13.52 13.04 8.83
C SER A 497 -13.07 14.06 7.78
N SER A 498 -12.46 13.57 6.70
CA SER A 498 -12.17 14.40 5.51
C SER A 498 -13.44 14.83 4.75
N ALA A 499 -14.61 14.30 5.12
CA ALA A 499 -15.91 14.59 4.50
C ALA A 499 -16.64 15.79 5.13
N ARG A 500 -16.05 16.50 6.11
CA ARG A 500 -16.69 17.62 6.82
C ARG A 500 -17.25 18.72 5.90
N LYS A 501 -16.56 19.07 4.81
CA LYS A 501 -17.02 20.05 3.81
C LYS A 501 -18.29 19.56 3.08
N LEU A 502 -18.29 18.29 2.67
CA LEU A 502 -19.44 17.65 2.04
C LEU A 502 -20.63 17.62 3.00
N ALA A 503 -20.39 17.25 4.26
CA ALA A 503 -21.43 17.21 5.28
C ALA A 503 -22.04 18.59 5.54
N CYS A 504 -21.24 19.66 5.60
CA CYS A 504 -21.77 21.03 5.77
C CYS A 504 -22.72 21.41 4.63
N ILE A 505 -22.28 21.19 3.39
CA ILE A 505 -23.07 21.54 2.20
C ILE A 505 -24.33 20.67 2.15
N ALA A 506 -24.20 19.36 2.36
CA ALA A 506 -25.32 18.44 2.32
C ALA A 506 -26.34 18.71 3.44
N LEU A 507 -25.93 18.86 4.70
CA LEU A 507 -26.85 19.12 5.82
C LEU A 507 -27.59 20.45 5.66
N THR A 508 -26.90 21.50 5.19
CA THR A 508 -27.56 22.79 4.91
C THR A 508 -28.50 22.74 3.70
N SER A 509 -28.18 21.94 2.68
CA SER A 509 -29.10 21.64 1.58
C SER A 509 -30.31 20.83 2.07
N LEU A 510 -30.11 19.87 2.99
CA LEU A 510 -31.17 19.03 3.54
C LEU A 510 -32.23 19.87 4.26
N ILE A 511 -31.81 20.82 5.11
CA ILE A 511 -32.71 21.74 5.85
C ILE A 511 -33.68 22.49 4.92
N GLN A 512 -33.31 22.74 3.66
CA GLN A 512 -34.18 23.44 2.72
C GLN A 512 -35.40 22.61 2.29
N HIS A 513 -35.35 21.29 2.43
CA HIS A 513 -36.35 20.38 1.85
C HIS A 513 -37.62 20.27 2.69
N ASP A 514 -37.54 20.38 4.02
CA ASP A 514 -38.69 20.18 4.91
C ASP A 514 -38.59 21.07 6.15
N VAL A 515 -39.70 21.71 6.52
CA VAL A 515 -39.81 22.53 7.73
C VAL A 515 -39.58 21.72 9.00
N ALA A 516 -39.86 20.41 8.97
CA ALA A 516 -39.63 19.48 10.07
C ALA A 516 -38.14 19.30 10.41
N LEU A 517 -37.23 19.74 9.55
CA LEU A 517 -35.77 19.72 9.78
C LEU A 517 -35.25 20.98 10.50
N LEU A 518 -36.08 22.02 10.69
CA LEU A 518 -35.65 23.22 11.44
C LEU A 518 -35.20 22.96 12.90
N PRO A 519 -35.75 21.97 13.65
CA PRO A 519 -35.28 21.68 15.00
C PRO A 519 -33.81 21.23 15.09
N ILE A 520 -33.26 20.60 14.04
CA ILE A 520 -31.84 20.19 14.00
C ILE A 520 -30.91 21.29 13.45
N ALA A 521 -31.47 22.38 12.91
CA ALA A 521 -30.70 23.47 12.33
C ALA A 521 -29.67 24.11 13.29
N PRO A 522 -29.93 24.30 14.61
CA PRO A 522 -28.93 24.83 15.54
C PRO A 522 -27.65 24.00 15.59
N GLU A 523 -27.77 22.67 15.64
CA GLU A 523 -26.63 21.75 15.68
C GLU A 523 -25.86 21.77 14.35
N VAL A 524 -26.59 21.78 13.23
CA VAL A 524 -25.99 21.91 11.89
C VAL A 524 -25.25 23.25 11.72
N LEU A 525 -25.80 24.36 12.21
CA LEU A 525 -25.17 25.67 12.14
C LEU A 525 -23.91 25.73 13.01
N SER A 526 -23.95 25.17 14.22
CA SER A 526 -22.78 25.04 15.10
C SER A 526 -21.65 24.27 14.40
N PHE A 527 -21.99 23.12 13.80
CA PHE A 527 -21.06 22.33 13.00
C PHE A 527 -20.47 23.14 11.83
N CYS A 528 -21.30 23.84 11.06
CA CYS A 528 -20.84 24.64 9.93
C CYS A 528 -19.87 25.76 10.36
N VAL A 529 -20.14 26.45 11.48
CA VAL A 529 -19.26 27.48 12.03
C VAL A 529 -17.91 26.88 12.43
N ALA A 530 -17.91 25.73 13.12
CA ALA A 530 -16.68 25.05 13.52
C ALA A 530 -15.83 24.64 12.31
N VAL A 531 -16.47 24.10 11.25
CA VAL A 531 -15.77 23.75 10.01
C VAL A 531 -15.24 25.00 9.29
N LEU A 532 -15.99 26.10 9.25
CA LEU A 532 -15.53 27.36 8.64
C LEU A 532 -14.31 27.94 9.38
N SER A 533 -14.27 27.85 10.71
CA SER A 533 -13.09 28.27 11.47
C SER A 533 -11.85 27.41 11.18
N ASP A 534 -12.04 26.12 10.91
CA ASP A 534 -10.94 25.21 10.55
C ASP A 534 -10.36 25.48 9.15
N PHE A 535 -11.14 26.07 8.23
CA PHE A 535 -10.71 26.37 6.86
C PHE A 535 -10.17 27.79 6.68
N ASP A 536 -10.07 28.60 7.74
CA ASP A 536 -9.69 30.03 7.70
C ASP A 536 -10.53 30.86 6.70
N GLU A 537 -11.74 30.41 6.35
CA GLU A 537 -12.65 31.13 5.43
C GLU A 537 -13.46 32.24 6.13
N LEU A 538 -13.30 32.39 7.45
CA LEU A 538 -13.93 33.46 8.21
C LEU A 538 -13.18 34.78 8.03
N PRO A 539 -13.87 35.92 7.83
CA PRO A 539 -13.22 37.22 7.85
C PRO A 539 -12.50 37.39 9.18
N SER A 540 -11.20 37.69 9.15
CA SER A 540 -10.41 37.90 10.37
C SER A 540 -11.04 39.00 11.20
N ALA A 541 -11.62 38.61 12.34
CA ALA A 541 -12.06 39.55 13.35
C ALA A 541 -10.80 40.24 13.89
N HIS A 542 -10.61 41.50 13.53
CA HIS A 542 -9.71 42.41 14.24
C HIS A 542 -10.16 42.48 15.71
N LEU A 543 -9.58 41.66 16.58
CA LEU A 543 -9.50 42.02 18.00
C LEU A 543 -8.49 43.18 18.12
N PRO A 544 -8.83 44.28 18.82
CA PRO A 544 -7.90 45.35 19.10
C PRO A 544 -6.91 44.88 20.17
N THR A 545 -5.77 44.33 19.74
CA THR A 545 -4.62 44.17 20.64
C THR A 545 -3.86 45.49 20.69
N ALA A 546 -3.74 46.02 21.90
CA ALA A 546 -3.00 47.22 22.21
C ALA A 546 -1.51 47.08 21.83
N LYS A 547 -0.95 48.20 21.37
CA LYS A 547 0.43 48.41 20.95
C LYS A 547 1.49 48.08 22.02
N ALA A 548 2.67 47.66 21.52
CA ALA A 548 4.08 47.90 21.95
C ALA A 548 4.87 46.58 21.84
N ASP A 549 6.00 46.38 21.18
CA ASP A 549 7.06 47.18 20.53
C ASP A 549 7.68 46.24 19.45
N GLY A 550 8.09 46.65 18.24
CA GLY A 550 9.29 47.44 17.94
C GLY A 550 10.41 46.59 17.31
N SER A 551 10.38 46.33 15.99
CA SER A 551 11.58 46.13 15.13
C SER A 551 11.18 46.02 13.64
N PRO A 552 11.97 46.55 12.68
CA PRO A 552 11.57 46.63 11.27
C PRO A 552 12.16 45.48 10.44
N SER A 553 11.32 44.77 9.68
CA SER A 553 11.78 43.96 8.55
C SER A 553 10.85 44.12 7.34
N ALA A 554 11.51 44.30 6.19
CA ALA A 554 11.02 44.67 4.87
C ALA A 554 9.99 43.69 4.25
N PRO A 555 9.31 44.05 3.14
CA PRO A 555 8.15 43.33 2.62
C PRO A 555 8.60 42.10 1.83
N SER A 556 8.30 40.90 2.34
CA SER A 556 8.38 39.66 1.58
C SER A 556 7.06 39.42 0.85
N GLY A 557 7.15 39.20 -0.47
CA GLY A 557 6.05 38.91 -1.37
C GLY A 557 5.29 37.61 -1.08
N PRO A 558 4.35 37.21 -1.95
CA PRO A 558 3.34 36.20 -1.64
C PRO A 558 4.01 34.84 -1.41
N ALA A 559 3.95 34.36 -0.16
CA ALA A 559 4.43 33.05 0.20
C ALA A 559 3.47 31.98 -0.36
N SER A 560 3.97 31.29 -1.37
CA SER A 560 3.65 29.95 -1.87
C SER A 560 2.68 29.11 -1.03
N LEU A 561 1.42 29.06 -1.47
CA LEU A 561 0.40 28.08 -1.09
C LEU A 561 0.65 26.73 -1.80
N SER A 562 1.71 26.00 -1.45
CA SER A 562 2.01 24.71 -2.09
C SER A 562 2.38 23.57 -1.15
N THR A 563 2.28 23.73 0.18
CA THR A 563 2.81 22.71 1.11
C THR A 563 1.80 22.13 2.12
N LEU A 564 0.50 22.47 2.00
CA LEU A 564 -0.57 21.90 2.85
C LEU A 564 -1.78 21.36 2.07
N GLY A 565 -1.73 21.34 0.74
CA GLY A 565 -2.87 20.96 -0.12
C GLY A 565 -3.01 19.48 -0.47
N SER A 566 -2.18 18.57 0.04
CA SER A 566 -2.02 17.22 -0.53
C SER A 566 -2.57 16.04 0.29
N THR A 567 -3.38 16.26 1.34
CA THR A 567 -3.88 15.14 2.19
C THR A 567 -5.40 15.05 2.35
N LEU A 568 -6.20 15.76 1.56
CA LEU A 568 -7.65 15.75 1.73
C LEU A 568 -8.34 15.15 0.50
N SER A 569 -8.40 13.80 0.47
CA SER A 569 -9.35 13.10 -0.39
C SER A 569 -10.56 12.60 0.39
N SER A 570 -11.71 12.76 -0.26
CA SER A 570 -13.08 12.59 0.20
C SER A 570 -13.57 11.14 0.11
N THR A 571 -12.68 10.19 0.39
CA THR A 571 -12.95 8.75 0.51
C THR A 571 -12.35 8.27 1.84
N PRO A 572 -13.08 7.50 2.68
CA PRO A 572 -12.48 6.86 3.83
C PRO A 572 -11.41 5.86 3.37
N LEU A 573 -10.22 5.97 3.97
CA LEU A 573 -8.98 5.28 3.64
C LEU A 573 -9.10 3.74 3.57
N PRO A 574 -8.47 3.08 2.57
CA PRO A 574 -7.75 1.84 2.83
C PRO A 574 -6.56 2.12 3.76
N MET A 575 -6.38 1.25 4.76
CA MET A 575 -5.27 1.31 5.71
C MET A 575 -3.90 1.46 5.05
N SER A 576 -3.02 2.20 5.76
CA SER A 576 -1.57 2.40 5.58
C SER A 576 -0.85 1.54 4.53
N GLY A 577 -0.21 2.19 3.57
CA GLY A 577 0.88 1.62 2.76
C GLY A 577 0.56 1.42 1.28
N GLU A 578 -0.72 1.39 0.91
CA GLU A 578 -1.13 1.15 -0.47
C GLU A 578 -1.67 2.44 -1.09
N HIS A 579 -0.91 2.95 -2.07
CA HIS A 579 -1.36 3.80 -3.16
C HIS A 579 -1.26 5.34 -3.01
N ALA A 580 -0.02 5.83 -2.98
CA ALA A 580 0.28 7.17 -3.51
C ALA A 580 -0.31 7.38 -4.92
N ASP A 581 -0.36 6.33 -5.74
CA ASP A 581 -0.93 6.37 -7.09
C ASP A 581 -2.46 6.43 -7.12
N PHE A 582 -3.17 5.77 -6.19
CA PHE A 582 -4.63 5.90 -6.04
C PHE A 582 -4.99 7.33 -5.66
N HIS A 583 -4.29 7.87 -4.65
CA HIS A 583 -4.47 9.26 -4.25
C HIS A 583 -4.03 10.23 -5.34
N ARG A 584 -3.01 9.88 -6.16
CA ARG A 584 -2.62 10.66 -7.35
C ARG A 584 -3.73 10.64 -8.39
N CYS A 585 -4.24 9.49 -8.81
CA CYS A 585 -5.34 9.36 -9.77
C CYS A 585 -6.56 10.13 -9.26
N LEU A 586 -6.94 9.95 -8.00
CA LEU A 586 -8.05 10.66 -7.36
C LEU A 586 -7.81 12.19 -7.23
N ALA A 587 -6.57 12.65 -7.08
CA ALA A 587 -6.23 14.06 -7.01
C ALA A 587 -6.12 14.73 -8.39
N GLN A 588 -5.61 14.00 -9.38
CA GLN A 588 -5.45 14.47 -10.77
C GLN A 588 -6.78 14.53 -11.51
N SER A 589 -7.75 13.68 -11.14
CA SER A 589 -8.96 13.47 -11.91
C SER A 589 -9.96 14.64 -11.86
N SER A 590 -9.78 15.64 -10.98
CA SER A 590 -10.75 16.75 -10.78
C SER A 590 -12.21 16.29 -10.55
N LEU A 591 -12.41 15.00 -10.23
CA LEU A 591 -13.71 14.33 -10.26
C LEU A 591 -14.66 14.76 -9.14
N ASP A 592 -14.18 15.42 -8.09
CA ASP A 592 -15.04 15.83 -6.99
C ASP A 592 -15.56 17.27 -7.18
N PRO A 593 -16.80 17.45 -7.71
CA PRO A 593 -17.36 18.79 -7.92
C PRO A 593 -17.49 19.57 -6.60
N ILE A 594 -17.62 18.87 -5.47
CA ILE A 594 -17.77 19.48 -4.15
C ILE A 594 -16.47 20.15 -3.69
N ARG A 595 -15.31 19.68 -4.17
CA ARG A 595 -14.03 20.33 -3.85
C ARG A 595 -13.93 21.72 -4.46
N ALA A 596 -14.42 21.89 -5.68
CA ALA A 596 -14.38 23.16 -6.41
C ALA A 596 -15.33 24.22 -5.85
N LEU A 597 -16.34 23.82 -5.07
CA LEU A 597 -17.29 24.77 -4.48
C LEU A 597 -16.67 25.55 -3.32
N PRO A 598 -16.72 26.89 -3.29
CA PRO A 598 -16.28 27.65 -2.12
C PRO A 598 -17.28 27.42 -0.97
N LEU A 599 -16.79 27.06 0.22
CA LEU A 599 -17.66 26.59 1.30
C LEU A 599 -18.56 27.73 1.81
N LEU A 600 -17.98 28.87 2.19
CA LEU A 600 -18.75 29.98 2.75
C LEU A 600 -19.88 30.49 1.83
N PRO A 601 -19.64 30.82 0.54
CA PRO A 601 -20.71 31.28 -0.35
C PRO A 601 -21.81 30.24 -0.57
N THR A 602 -21.45 28.95 -0.66
CA THR A 602 -22.44 27.88 -0.82
C THR A 602 -23.32 27.75 0.42
N LEU A 603 -22.75 27.82 1.63
CA LEU A 603 -23.54 27.81 2.86
C LEU A 603 -24.45 29.03 2.98
N GLN A 604 -23.98 30.22 2.62
CA GLN A 604 -24.80 31.44 2.60
C GLN A 604 -26.00 31.30 1.65
N ALA A 605 -25.75 30.84 0.42
CA ALA A 605 -26.82 30.60 -0.56
C ALA A 605 -27.83 29.57 -0.04
N ASN A 606 -27.34 28.49 0.57
CA ASN A 606 -28.19 27.45 1.15
C ASN A 606 -29.09 27.98 2.28
N LEU A 607 -28.54 28.81 3.18
CA LEU A 607 -29.31 29.41 4.28
C LEU A 607 -30.29 30.48 3.80
N GLN A 608 -29.91 31.28 2.80
CA GLN A 608 -30.82 32.22 2.14
C GLN A 608 -32.01 31.47 1.51
N GLN A 609 -31.74 30.37 0.81
CA GLN A 609 -32.77 29.54 0.22
C GLN A 609 -33.67 28.90 1.29
N ALA A 610 -33.11 28.40 2.40
CA ALA A 610 -33.90 27.89 3.52
C ALA A 610 -34.81 28.97 4.13
N SER A 611 -34.30 30.20 4.27
CA SER A 611 -35.09 31.34 4.75
C SER A 611 -36.24 31.69 3.79
N ALA A 612 -36.01 31.59 2.49
CA ALA A 612 -37.02 31.86 1.47
C ALA A 612 -38.10 30.78 1.42
N THR A 613 -37.71 29.50 1.57
CA THR A 613 -38.64 28.36 1.56
C THR A 613 -39.52 28.33 2.80
N HIS A 614 -38.94 28.54 3.99
CA HIS A 614 -39.64 28.33 5.28
C HIS A 614 -40.16 29.62 5.92
N GLY A 615 -39.74 30.80 5.45
CA GLY A 615 -40.26 32.10 5.84
C GLY A 615 -40.23 32.36 7.36
N GLU A 616 -41.41 32.51 7.96
CA GLU A 616 -41.54 32.82 9.39
C GLU A 616 -41.00 31.71 10.28
N ALA A 617 -41.17 30.44 9.91
CA ALA A 617 -40.68 29.31 10.71
C ALA A 617 -39.14 29.35 10.85
N PHE A 618 -38.43 29.70 9.78
CA PHE A 618 -36.98 29.92 9.81
C PHE A 618 -36.60 31.09 10.72
N SER A 619 -37.36 32.19 10.65
CA SER A 619 -37.13 33.37 11.50
C SER A 619 -37.34 33.07 12.99
N VAL A 620 -38.32 32.23 13.33
CA VAL A 620 -38.56 31.75 14.70
C VAL A 620 -37.40 30.89 15.18
N MET A 621 -36.93 29.94 14.36
CA MET A 621 -35.77 29.10 14.66
C MET A 621 -34.52 29.97 14.92
N MET A 622 -34.24 30.95 14.07
CA MET A 622 -33.11 31.87 14.24
C MET A 622 -33.17 32.68 15.54
N ARG A 623 -34.37 33.05 16.00
CA ARG A 623 -34.56 33.76 17.28
C ARG A 623 -34.43 32.84 18.51
N SER A 624 -34.62 31.54 18.34
CA SER A 624 -34.47 30.55 19.41
C SER A 624 -33.04 30.03 19.58
N LEU A 625 -32.09 30.43 18.71
CA LEU A 625 -30.68 30.07 18.84
C LEU A 625 -30.08 30.67 20.12
N ASP A 626 -29.12 29.96 20.71
CA ASP A 626 -28.31 30.48 21.81
C ASP A 626 -27.61 31.79 21.37
N PRO A 627 -27.57 32.84 22.20
CA PRO A 627 -27.02 34.13 21.80
C PRO A 627 -25.56 34.07 21.34
N ALA A 628 -24.74 33.16 21.87
CA ALA A 628 -23.35 33.01 21.46
C ALA A 628 -23.26 32.37 20.05
N LEU A 629 -24.06 31.32 19.81
CA LEU A 629 -24.16 30.71 18.47
C LEU A 629 -24.74 31.68 17.45
N LEU A 630 -25.79 32.44 17.81
CA LEU A 630 -26.38 33.45 16.94
C LEU A 630 -25.36 34.51 16.53
N ALA A 631 -24.53 35.00 17.46
CA ALA A 631 -23.46 35.95 17.17
C ALA A 631 -22.41 35.35 16.22
N GLN A 632 -22.03 34.09 16.41
CA GLN A 632 -21.08 33.38 15.53
C GLN A 632 -21.66 33.18 14.13
N VAL A 633 -22.93 32.76 14.02
CA VAL A 633 -23.65 32.60 12.75
C VAL A 633 -23.79 33.94 12.04
N GLN A 634 -24.15 35.02 12.76
CA GLN A 634 -24.19 36.37 12.18
C GLN A 634 -22.81 36.86 11.74
N HIS A 635 -21.76 36.55 12.48
CA HIS A 635 -20.39 36.89 12.09
C HIS A 635 -19.92 36.11 10.85
N ALA A 636 -20.21 34.81 10.80
CA ALA A 636 -19.82 33.93 9.70
C ALA A 636 -20.61 34.22 8.41
N PHE A 637 -21.92 34.40 8.52
CA PHE A 637 -22.84 34.48 7.37
C PHE A 637 -23.39 35.89 7.10
N GLY A 638 -23.07 36.90 7.92
CA GLY A 638 -23.67 38.24 7.92
C GLY A 638 -23.39 39.16 6.73
N GLY A 639 -22.82 38.64 5.64
CA GLY A 639 -22.81 39.31 4.33
C GLY A 639 -24.11 39.13 3.53
N ALA A 640 -25.10 38.42 4.09
CA ALA A 640 -26.32 37.97 3.43
C ALA A 640 -27.59 38.76 3.85
N SER A 641 -27.47 40.06 4.18
CA SER A 641 -28.62 40.96 4.41
C SER A 641 -28.84 41.91 3.24
#